data_AF-A0A2D7Z7L8-F1
#
_entry.id   AF-A0A2D7Z7L8-F1
#
_cell.length_a   1.000
_cell.length_b   1.000
_cell.length_c   1.000
_cell.angle_alpha   90.00
_cell.angle_beta   90.00
_cell.angle_gamma   90.00
#
_symmetry.space_group_name_H-M   'P 1'
#
loop_
_entity.id
_entity.type
_entity.pdbx_description
1 polymer ?
#
loop_
_entity_poly.entity_id
_entity_poly.type
_entity_poly.pdbx_seq_one_letter_code
_entity_poly.pdbx_strand_id
1 'polypeptide(L)'
;MSAFLAVGTYLALVVLLVLVVNRGFGSATPGLRELAQFLVEKAPGPLNDLFEEDEGLASRIWMMSGAVWLFLSTSFAFIALWQEQNPDALKAFAGFGYTYNLETMRQIVWTSATMGAATMLLLGGAYHIIERLYGRPLVGQRLVALMGVVWILLTLVEIGLTFTTYSANQIPLSGHEALQALRLVVVIPCFLAVGLTIDGRTSGEIGPIGWHILLAFCGLIWALCAAALRPVFDSVELAWMIGKAIEGWWLTGLAFATLLYVIPAGGSGRIWSRSLATAGYVGLALTIVPFGSHTTIPSTISSPLRALVLSSMALSLLPLTAATLNILASVSRSRNADGSDGSYSSSVMLGSAGTCILLVSAFGSIFTGGNAFGGTEDLGVINDVADRAFLFGGLGLVMCAVATSIWPRSVGREPHSISRHRTILGLFSIGIVAATAVGVGVGVAVRALTASGFDGDPLQVDGVRGAIMTEAFFFYGAVIGSIALAMNMITTSYRGRVHELSSEIPSPEVEVFRQQIPAGRHTMRGFLSMGLSLDTVLDFNPKAALPPSGRSMVNIISEDDEEPPLDPELVQLAHSIHFTRMSVYELFRDLDLDGDGSLTPYEFREGMMRMDIDDLAPGDVDRLIRAVDINGDGRIDLPELDIMISRALREHPLDAEQDMRLMSRTQMENRIKTLEEERKSTEQRLTTLGAEQKSAKNKVKELEKKLATADSGSKKDKDALSALSTKVDEAKVAAEEIATEMESEQSSLEGLSVELDDTSSRLTEVKEAMKVAQTKKKDVHAAMNNLQSEAVRLKSELKAAHDTITSLGGEQPTSTIPSEEELKKLKKSDLQALAKSLELSASGTKDQITERINAQR
;
A
#
# COMPACT_ATOMS: atom_id res chain seq x y z
N MET A 1 -26.30 23.10 24.96
CA MET A 1 -24.97 23.58 24.50
C MET A 1 -25.14 24.23 23.15
N SER A 2 -24.77 25.51 22.97
CA SER A 2 -24.97 26.17 21.67
C SER A 2 -24.04 25.60 20.59
N ALA A 3 -24.45 25.68 19.32
CA ALA A 3 -23.61 25.23 18.19
C ALA A 3 -22.22 25.90 18.16
N PHE A 4 -22.11 27.15 18.63
CA PHE A 4 -20.81 27.83 18.79
C PHE A 4 -19.89 27.16 19.81
N LEU A 5 -20.45 26.75 20.96
CA LEU A 5 -19.68 26.04 21.97
C LEU A 5 -19.25 24.65 21.43
N ALA A 6 -20.11 24.01 20.63
CA ALA A 6 -19.78 22.76 19.95
C ALA A 6 -18.59 22.91 18.99
N VAL A 7 -18.64 23.87 18.07
CA VAL A 7 -17.52 24.14 17.16
C VAL A 7 -16.27 24.57 17.93
N GLY A 8 -16.40 25.42 18.94
CA GLY A 8 -15.26 25.87 19.76
C GLY A 8 -14.55 24.74 20.50
N THR A 9 -15.31 23.81 21.10
CA THR A 9 -14.74 22.64 21.79
C THR A 9 -14.06 21.67 20.83
N TYR A 10 -14.62 21.48 19.63
CA TYR A 10 -13.97 20.68 18.59
C TYR A 10 -12.66 21.32 18.10
N LEU A 11 -12.67 22.62 17.79
CA LEU A 11 -11.46 23.33 17.38
C LEU A 11 -10.39 23.32 18.48
N ALA A 12 -10.79 23.43 19.75
CA ALA A 12 -9.87 23.27 20.87
C ALA A 12 -9.25 21.86 20.91
N LEU A 13 -10.02 20.81 20.64
CA LEU A 13 -9.52 19.44 20.54
C LEU A 13 -8.56 19.27 19.35
N VAL A 14 -8.85 19.88 18.20
CA VAL A 14 -7.95 19.90 17.03
C VAL A 14 -6.64 20.62 17.37
N VAL A 15 -6.70 21.79 18.02
CA VAL A 15 -5.49 22.51 18.45
C VAL A 15 -4.68 21.68 19.45
N LEU A 16 -5.35 21.04 20.41
CA LEU A 16 -4.70 20.14 21.36
C LEU A 16 -3.99 18.97 20.65
N LEU A 17 -4.67 18.32 19.71
CA LEU A 17 -4.08 17.26 18.88
C LEU A 17 -2.83 17.76 18.16
N VAL A 18 -2.91 18.88 17.45
CA VAL A 18 -1.79 19.46 16.71
C VAL A 18 -0.61 19.75 17.65
N LEU A 19 -0.87 20.28 18.84
CA LEU A 19 0.16 20.55 19.85
C LEU A 19 0.80 19.27 20.38
N VAL A 20 0.01 18.23 20.67
CA VAL A 20 0.51 16.93 21.17
C VAL A 20 1.35 16.23 20.09
N VAL A 21 0.86 16.22 18.85
CA VAL A 21 1.51 15.53 17.74
C VAL A 21 2.79 16.24 17.28
N ASN A 22 2.78 17.58 17.15
CA ASN A 22 3.96 18.33 16.70
C ASN A 22 5.08 18.37 17.72
N ARG A 23 4.76 18.31 19.01
CA ARG A 23 5.79 18.18 20.05
C ARG A 23 6.27 16.73 20.21
N GLY A 24 5.73 15.78 19.44
CA GLY A 24 5.92 14.34 19.60
C GLY A 24 5.18 13.81 20.82
N PHE A 25 4.64 12.60 20.73
CA PHE A 25 4.10 11.91 21.92
C PHE A 25 5.20 11.70 22.98
N GLY A 26 6.48 11.86 22.61
CA GLY A 26 7.63 11.88 23.52
C GLY A 26 7.84 13.13 24.38
N SER A 27 7.18 14.28 24.10
CA SER A 27 7.18 15.43 25.02
C SER A 27 5.87 15.59 25.81
N ALA A 28 4.83 14.82 25.47
CA ALA A 28 3.85 14.44 26.48
C ALA A 28 4.65 13.74 27.59
N THR A 29 4.50 14.17 28.83
CA THR A 29 5.31 13.71 29.98
C THR A 29 5.53 12.20 29.86
N PRO A 30 6.74 11.63 30.04
CA PRO A 30 7.02 10.20 29.83
C PRO A 30 5.92 9.24 30.32
N GLY A 31 5.25 9.57 31.43
CA GLY A 31 4.08 8.85 31.93
C GLY A 31 2.85 8.76 31.01
N LEU A 32 2.57 9.73 30.14
CA LEU A 32 1.47 9.66 29.15
C LEU A 32 1.78 8.67 28.02
N ARG A 33 3.03 8.61 27.57
CA ARG A 33 3.48 7.63 26.58
C ARG A 33 3.47 6.23 27.16
N GLU A 34 4.01 6.06 28.37
CA GLU A 34 3.95 4.79 29.10
C GLU A 34 2.52 4.35 29.38
N LEU A 35 1.63 5.27 29.75
CA LEU A 35 0.21 4.98 29.94
C LEU A 35 -0.44 4.55 28.62
N ALA A 36 -0.15 5.23 27.51
CA ALA A 36 -0.69 4.86 26.21
C ALA A 36 -0.20 3.47 25.76
N GLN A 37 1.09 3.18 25.94
CA GLN A 37 1.66 1.85 25.68
C GLN A 37 1.03 0.80 26.60
N PHE A 38 0.88 1.09 27.89
CA PHE A 38 0.22 0.20 28.84
C PHE A 38 -1.24 -0.09 28.45
N LEU A 39 -2.01 0.94 28.09
CA LEU A 39 -3.40 0.80 27.67
C LEU A 39 -3.53 -0.02 26.39
N VAL A 40 -2.53 0.06 25.50
CA VAL A 40 -2.57 -0.62 24.20
C VAL A 40 -2.04 -2.06 24.28
N GLU A 41 -1.02 -2.33 25.10
CA GLU A 41 -0.34 -3.63 25.15
C GLU A 41 -0.75 -4.49 26.34
N LYS A 42 -1.03 -3.88 27.51
CA LYS A 42 -1.19 -4.61 28.78
C LYS A 42 -2.60 -4.58 29.36
N ALA A 43 -3.42 -3.59 29.04
CA ALA A 43 -4.77 -3.46 29.58
C ALA A 43 -5.80 -4.56 29.18
N PRO A 44 -5.79 -5.18 27.99
CA PRO A 44 -6.89 -6.05 27.56
C PRO A 44 -6.98 -7.40 28.29
N GLY A 45 -6.02 -7.74 29.14
CA GLY A 45 -6.05 -8.97 29.93
C GLY A 45 -6.15 -10.25 29.05
N PRO A 46 -6.74 -11.34 29.58
CA PRO A 46 -6.74 -12.65 28.91
C PRO A 46 -7.52 -12.71 27.58
N LEU A 47 -8.40 -11.74 27.32
CA LEU A 47 -9.18 -11.69 26.07
C LEU A 47 -8.29 -11.35 24.86
N ASN A 48 -7.13 -10.74 25.08
CA ASN A 48 -6.18 -10.41 24.02
C ASN A 48 -5.51 -11.66 23.44
N ASP A 49 -5.43 -12.74 24.23
CA ASP A 49 -4.79 -14.01 23.85
C ASP A 49 -5.66 -14.82 22.86
N LEU A 50 -6.90 -14.39 22.61
CA LEU A 50 -7.77 -14.96 21.57
C LEU A 50 -7.29 -14.65 20.15
N PHE A 51 -6.33 -13.73 19.99
CA PHE A 51 -5.79 -13.30 18.71
C PHE A 51 -4.28 -13.53 18.67
N GLU A 52 -3.79 -14.15 17.61
CA GLU A 52 -2.34 -14.26 17.35
C GLU A 52 -1.78 -12.90 16.93
N GLU A 53 -0.51 -12.58 17.27
CA GLU A 53 0.12 -11.40 16.68
C GLU A 53 0.47 -11.72 15.23
N ASP A 54 -0.22 -11.08 14.31
CA ASP A 54 0.06 -11.17 12.88
C ASP A 54 -0.06 -9.76 12.28
N GLU A 55 0.81 -9.45 11.32
CA GLU A 55 0.83 -8.15 10.64
C GLU A 55 -0.50 -7.96 9.89
N GLY A 56 -1.08 -6.77 10.01
CA GLY A 56 -2.35 -6.44 9.38
C GLY A 56 -3.56 -7.22 9.93
N LEU A 57 -3.45 -7.89 11.09
CA LEU A 57 -4.59 -8.53 11.77
C LEU A 57 -5.73 -7.52 12.00
N ALA A 58 -5.40 -6.36 12.58
CA ALA A 58 -6.38 -5.32 12.87
C ALA A 58 -7.10 -4.86 11.59
N SER A 59 -6.34 -4.60 10.53
CA SER A 59 -6.90 -4.23 9.23
C SER A 59 -7.87 -5.30 8.71
N ARG A 60 -7.49 -6.58 8.74
CA ARG A 60 -8.32 -7.69 8.23
C ARG A 60 -9.65 -7.82 8.99
N ILE A 61 -9.64 -7.76 10.32
CA ILE A 61 -10.88 -7.89 11.11
C ILE A 61 -11.83 -6.72 10.83
N TRP A 62 -11.32 -5.49 10.84
CA TRP A 62 -12.11 -4.29 10.60
C TRP A 62 -12.68 -4.26 9.18
N MET A 63 -11.86 -4.53 8.15
CA MET A 63 -12.31 -4.52 6.76
C MET A 63 -13.34 -5.59 6.44
N MET A 64 -13.13 -6.84 6.90
CA MET A 64 -14.07 -7.93 6.62
C MET A 64 -15.42 -7.68 7.28
N SER A 65 -15.40 -7.20 8.52
CA SER A 65 -16.60 -6.84 9.26
C SER A 65 -17.35 -5.70 8.57
N GLY A 66 -16.63 -4.68 8.09
CA GLY A 66 -17.21 -3.59 7.31
C GLY A 66 -17.86 -4.05 6.00
N ALA A 67 -17.30 -5.05 5.31
CA ALA A 67 -17.90 -5.62 4.10
C ALA A 67 -19.21 -6.37 4.40
N VAL A 68 -19.27 -7.10 5.52
CA VAL A 68 -20.51 -7.73 6.00
C VAL A 68 -21.55 -6.66 6.34
N TRP A 69 -21.14 -5.60 7.04
CA TRP A 69 -22.04 -4.49 7.36
C TRP A 69 -22.51 -3.72 6.13
N LEU A 70 -21.71 -3.60 5.08
CA LEU A 70 -22.13 -2.97 3.82
C LEU A 70 -23.29 -3.74 3.18
N PHE A 71 -23.24 -5.07 3.22
CA PHE A 71 -24.35 -5.92 2.80
C PHE A 71 -25.60 -5.72 3.67
N LEU A 72 -25.44 -5.74 4.99
CA LEU A 72 -26.57 -5.52 5.90
C LEU A 72 -27.20 -4.14 5.70
N SER A 73 -26.37 -3.10 5.60
CA SER A 73 -26.80 -1.72 5.46
C SER A 73 -27.51 -1.45 4.14
N THR A 74 -26.96 -1.94 3.01
CA THR A 74 -27.64 -1.84 1.71
C THR A 74 -28.95 -2.63 1.72
N SER A 75 -29.03 -3.77 2.42
CA SER A 75 -30.27 -4.53 2.57
C SER A 75 -31.31 -3.75 3.39
N PHE A 76 -30.92 -3.12 4.50
CA PHE A 76 -31.82 -2.27 5.28
C PHE A 76 -32.31 -1.06 4.46
N ALA A 77 -31.44 -0.43 3.68
CA ALA A 77 -31.81 0.69 2.82
C ALA A 77 -32.79 0.27 1.72
N PHE A 78 -32.59 -0.90 1.10
CA PHE A 78 -33.54 -1.48 0.16
C PHE A 78 -34.90 -1.75 0.81
N ILE A 79 -34.92 -2.35 2.00
CA ILE A 79 -36.16 -2.61 2.75
C ILE A 79 -36.87 -1.31 3.08
N ALA A 80 -36.14 -0.26 3.49
CA ALA A 80 -36.71 1.04 3.78
C ALA A 80 -37.41 1.65 2.55
N LEU A 81 -36.76 1.63 1.39
CA LEU A 81 -37.34 2.09 0.11
C LEU A 81 -38.57 1.27 -0.30
N TRP A 82 -38.52 -0.05 -0.09
CA TRP A 82 -39.63 -0.93 -0.42
C TRP A 82 -40.85 -0.68 0.48
N GLN A 83 -40.64 -0.43 1.78
CA GLN A 83 -41.73 -0.15 2.71
C GLN A 83 -42.34 1.24 2.51
N GLU A 84 -41.61 2.20 1.95
CA GLU A 84 -42.17 3.49 1.55
C GLU A 84 -43.22 3.33 0.44
N GLN A 85 -43.05 2.35 -0.46
CA GLN A 85 -44.02 2.00 -1.48
C GLN A 85 -45.20 1.16 -0.93
N ASN A 86 -44.92 0.25 0.01
CA ASN A 86 -45.91 -0.60 0.63
C ASN A 86 -45.65 -0.74 2.15
N PRO A 87 -46.23 0.14 2.98
CA PRO A 87 -46.05 0.11 4.44
C PRO A 87 -46.49 -1.21 5.07
N ASP A 88 -47.38 -1.92 4.39
CA ASP A 88 -47.96 -3.18 4.84
C ASP A 88 -47.11 -4.41 4.51
N ALA A 89 -46.04 -4.25 3.72
CA ALA A 89 -45.23 -5.36 3.20
C ALA A 89 -44.63 -6.25 4.31
N LEU A 90 -44.35 -5.68 5.48
CA LEU A 90 -43.78 -6.40 6.64
C LEU A 90 -44.81 -6.63 7.76
N LYS A 91 -46.12 -6.52 7.50
CA LYS A 91 -47.17 -6.80 8.51
C LYS A 91 -47.08 -8.18 9.14
N ALA A 92 -46.50 -9.16 8.43
CA ALA A 92 -46.24 -10.50 8.98
C ALA A 92 -45.32 -10.48 10.22
N PHE A 93 -44.44 -9.47 10.36
CA PHE A 93 -43.57 -9.31 11.53
C PHE A 93 -44.26 -8.65 12.73
N ALA A 94 -45.53 -8.22 12.60
CA ALA A 94 -46.31 -7.69 13.72
C ALA A 94 -46.47 -8.73 14.86
N GLY A 95 -46.39 -10.03 14.54
CA GLY A 95 -46.36 -11.12 15.54
C GLY A 95 -45.15 -11.09 16.48
N PHE A 96 -44.06 -10.42 16.09
CA PHE A 96 -42.88 -10.17 16.93
C PHE A 96 -42.88 -8.77 17.57
N GLY A 97 -44.03 -8.07 17.54
CA GLY A 97 -44.16 -6.72 18.08
C GLY A 97 -43.58 -5.61 17.19
N TYR A 98 -43.20 -5.92 15.95
CA TYR A 98 -42.69 -4.93 15.01
C TYR A 98 -43.82 -4.18 14.31
N THR A 99 -43.85 -2.86 14.45
CA THR A 99 -44.68 -1.96 13.66
C THR A 99 -43.77 -1.11 12.77
N TYR A 100 -44.08 -1.04 11.48
CA TYR A 100 -43.29 -0.21 10.57
C TYR A 100 -43.31 1.25 11.01
N ASN A 101 -42.12 1.81 11.12
CA ASN A 101 -41.88 3.23 11.37
C ASN A 101 -40.72 3.66 10.48
N LEU A 102 -41.00 4.60 9.56
CA LEU A 102 -40.03 5.10 8.60
C LEU A 102 -38.82 5.76 9.29
N GLU A 103 -39.04 6.50 10.36
CA GLU A 103 -37.95 7.15 11.11
C GLU A 103 -37.05 6.11 11.77
N THR A 104 -37.63 5.07 12.40
CA THR A 104 -36.87 3.95 12.96
C THR A 104 -36.03 3.25 11.89
N MET A 105 -36.60 2.99 10.71
CA MET A 105 -35.87 2.38 9.60
C MET A 105 -34.75 3.27 9.07
N ARG A 106 -34.97 4.58 8.95
CA ARG A 106 -33.94 5.55 8.55
C ARG A 106 -32.78 5.55 9.54
N GLN A 107 -33.05 5.54 10.84
CA GLN A 107 -32.01 5.45 11.88
C GLN A 107 -31.22 4.14 11.79
N ILE A 108 -31.88 3.00 11.56
CA ILE A 108 -31.20 1.70 11.38
C ILE A 108 -30.28 1.73 10.14
N VAL A 109 -30.75 2.29 9.04
CA VAL A 109 -29.95 2.46 7.82
C VAL A 109 -28.75 3.34 8.10
N TRP A 110 -28.95 4.47 8.76
CA TRP A 110 -27.89 5.41 9.10
C TRP A 110 -26.84 4.79 10.04
N THR A 111 -27.26 4.18 11.15
CA THR A 111 -26.33 3.53 12.11
C THR A 111 -25.56 2.38 11.45
N SER A 112 -26.24 1.52 10.68
CA SER A 112 -25.58 0.41 9.99
C SER A 112 -24.63 0.87 8.87
N ALA A 113 -24.96 1.96 8.15
CA ALA A 113 -24.11 2.52 7.10
C ALA A 113 -22.87 3.23 7.66
N THR A 114 -23.08 4.09 8.65
CA THR A 114 -22.02 4.96 9.19
C THR A 114 -21.13 4.21 10.17
N MET A 115 -21.71 3.56 11.19
CA MET A 115 -20.99 2.89 12.26
C MET A 115 -20.60 1.46 11.90
N GLY A 116 -21.46 0.76 11.16
CA GLY A 116 -21.14 -0.58 10.64
C GLY A 116 -20.21 -0.52 9.44
N ALA A 117 -20.77 -0.20 8.26
CA ALA A 117 -20.05 -0.36 6.99
C ALA A 117 -18.88 0.62 6.85
N ALA A 118 -19.17 1.93 6.83
CA ALA A 118 -18.19 2.97 6.49
C ALA A 118 -17.08 3.07 7.51
N THR A 119 -17.41 3.18 8.80
CA THR A 119 -16.40 3.21 9.86
C THR A 119 -15.53 1.96 9.82
N MET A 120 -16.11 0.76 9.78
CA MET A 120 -15.29 -0.43 9.90
C MET A 120 -14.38 -0.66 8.69
N LEU A 121 -14.92 -0.47 7.48
CA LEU A 121 -14.17 -0.72 6.25
C LEU A 121 -13.10 0.33 6.00
N LEU A 122 -13.44 1.62 6.13
CA LEU A 122 -12.47 2.71 5.90
C LEU A 122 -11.41 2.76 6.99
N LEU A 123 -11.77 2.51 8.25
CA LEU A 123 -10.79 2.47 9.35
C LEU A 123 -9.87 1.26 9.25
N GLY A 124 -10.40 0.09 8.87
CA GLY A 124 -9.58 -1.08 8.57
C GLY A 124 -8.59 -0.84 7.42
N GLY A 125 -9.01 -0.10 6.39
CA GLY A 125 -8.11 0.37 5.33
C GLY A 125 -7.07 1.36 5.84
N ALA A 126 -7.46 2.30 6.71
CA ALA A 126 -6.55 3.27 7.32
C ALA A 126 -5.46 2.61 8.18
N TYR A 127 -5.76 1.52 8.91
CA TYR A 127 -4.74 0.77 9.65
C TYR A 127 -3.66 0.20 8.73
N HIS A 128 -4.05 -0.46 7.63
CA HIS A 128 -3.09 -0.95 6.64
C HIS A 128 -2.26 0.18 6.03
N ILE A 129 -2.91 1.31 5.74
CA ILE A 129 -2.22 2.49 5.19
C ILE A 129 -1.15 2.98 6.16
N ILE A 130 -1.48 3.14 7.45
CA ILE A 130 -0.53 3.59 8.47
C ILE A 130 0.65 2.63 8.56
N GLU A 131 0.42 1.32 8.60
CA GLU A 131 1.48 0.31 8.64
C GLU A 131 2.45 0.46 7.46
N ARG A 132 1.90 0.66 6.26
CA ARG A 132 2.69 0.80 5.03
C ARG A 132 3.37 2.15 4.88
N LEU A 133 2.75 3.24 5.36
CA LEU A 133 3.33 4.59 5.28
C LEU A 133 4.54 4.74 6.20
N TYR A 134 4.45 4.19 7.41
CA TYR A 134 5.50 4.33 8.44
C TYR A 134 6.42 3.11 8.55
N GLY A 135 6.23 2.11 7.68
CA GLY A 135 7.14 0.96 7.53
C GLY A 135 7.22 0.06 8.76
N ARG A 136 6.15 -0.03 9.55
CA ARG A 136 6.13 -0.81 10.80
C ARG A 136 4.73 -1.29 11.16
N PRO A 137 4.61 -2.40 11.91
CA PRO A 137 3.31 -2.91 12.33
C PRO A 137 2.59 -1.92 13.27
N LEU A 138 1.26 -1.95 13.23
CA LEU A 138 0.43 -1.14 14.12
C LEU A 138 0.68 -1.55 15.58
N VAL A 139 0.94 -0.56 16.45
CA VAL A 139 1.15 -0.80 17.88
C VAL A 139 -0.13 -1.40 18.50
N GLY A 140 -0.01 -2.55 19.16
CA GLY A 140 -1.13 -3.25 19.80
C GLY A 140 -2.18 -3.83 18.86
N GLN A 141 -1.75 -4.48 17.77
CA GLN A 141 -2.65 -5.09 16.77
C GLN A 141 -3.78 -5.94 17.37
N ARG A 142 -3.47 -6.80 18.36
CA ARG A 142 -4.45 -7.68 19.01
C ARG A 142 -5.55 -6.89 19.71
N LEU A 143 -5.19 -5.80 20.39
CA LEU A 143 -6.16 -4.94 21.04
C LEU A 143 -7.07 -4.27 20.00
N VAL A 144 -6.47 -3.70 18.96
CA VAL A 144 -7.25 -3.01 17.91
C VAL A 144 -8.18 -3.99 17.19
N ALA A 145 -7.72 -5.22 16.96
CA ALA A 145 -8.54 -6.33 16.45
C ALA A 145 -9.73 -6.66 17.39
N LEU A 146 -9.46 -6.86 18.68
CA LEU A 146 -10.50 -7.09 19.70
C LEU A 146 -11.51 -5.94 19.74
N MET A 147 -11.02 -4.69 19.69
CA MET A 147 -11.85 -3.49 19.64
C MET A 147 -12.77 -3.46 18.42
N GLY A 148 -12.34 -4.02 17.29
CA GLY A 148 -13.21 -4.24 16.13
C GLY A 148 -14.38 -5.17 16.42
N VAL A 149 -14.16 -6.27 17.16
CA VAL A 149 -15.24 -7.18 17.57
C VAL A 149 -16.21 -6.50 18.54
N VAL A 150 -15.68 -5.77 19.53
CA VAL A 150 -16.52 -5.00 20.46
C VAL A 150 -17.35 -3.97 19.70
N TRP A 151 -16.77 -3.28 18.70
CA TRP A 151 -17.48 -2.31 17.86
C TRP A 151 -18.68 -2.93 17.11
N ILE A 152 -18.54 -4.15 16.59
CA ILE A 152 -19.64 -4.90 15.95
C ILE A 152 -20.76 -5.14 16.95
N LEU A 153 -20.43 -5.62 18.16
CA LEU A 153 -21.40 -5.90 19.19
C LEU A 153 -22.15 -4.64 19.62
N LEU A 154 -21.44 -3.52 19.84
CA LEU A 154 -22.07 -2.24 20.17
C LEU A 154 -23.01 -1.76 19.07
N THR A 155 -22.62 -1.93 17.81
CA THR A 155 -23.47 -1.56 16.66
C THR A 155 -24.73 -2.43 16.58
N LEU A 156 -24.61 -3.74 16.83
CA LEU A 156 -25.77 -4.65 16.89
C LEU A 156 -26.72 -4.30 18.04
N VAL A 157 -26.19 -4.02 19.23
CA VAL A 157 -26.99 -3.62 20.39
C VAL A 157 -27.70 -2.29 20.11
N GLU A 158 -27.04 -1.32 19.49
CA GLU A 158 -27.67 -0.05 19.10
C GLU A 158 -28.85 -0.25 18.14
N ILE A 159 -28.66 -1.07 17.09
CA ILE A 159 -29.76 -1.41 16.16
C ILE A 159 -30.91 -2.11 16.90
N GLY A 160 -30.60 -3.04 17.80
CA GLY A 160 -31.59 -3.73 18.63
C GLY A 160 -32.36 -2.77 19.55
N LEU A 161 -31.67 -1.82 20.18
CA LEU A 161 -32.30 -0.75 20.95
C LEU A 161 -33.22 0.10 20.07
N THR A 162 -32.80 0.46 18.84
CA THR A 162 -33.63 1.25 17.92
C THR A 162 -34.97 0.57 17.61
N PHE A 163 -35.00 -0.76 17.44
CA PHE A 163 -36.25 -1.51 17.28
C PHE A 163 -37.17 -1.41 18.50
N THR A 164 -36.61 -1.46 19.72
CA THR A 164 -37.41 -1.49 20.97
C THR A 164 -37.86 -0.11 21.43
N THR A 165 -37.00 0.91 21.31
CA THR A 165 -37.21 2.27 21.85
C THR A 165 -38.39 2.98 21.19
N TYR A 166 -38.60 2.78 19.89
CA TYR A 166 -39.73 3.36 19.16
C TYR A 166 -41.02 2.53 19.22
N SER A 167 -40.92 1.25 19.61
CA SER A 167 -42.08 0.35 19.76
C SER A 167 -42.79 0.48 21.12
N ALA A 168 -42.10 1.00 22.14
CA ALA A 168 -42.63 1.22 23.47
C ALA A 168 -42.09 2.55 24.00
N ASN A 169 -42.97 3.52 24.27
CA ASN A 169 -42.69 4.82 24.90
C ASN A 169 -42.09 4.74 26.34
N GLN A 170 -41.29 3.72 26.67
CA GLN A 170 -40.83 3.39 28.03
C GLN A 170 -39.41 2.80 28.10
N ILE A 171 -38.49 3.24 27.25
CA ILE A 171 -37.05 3.12 27.58
C ILE A 171 -36.54 4.56 27.78
N PRO A 172 -35.92 4.90 28.92
CA PRO A 172 -35.41 6.24 29.10
C PRO A 172 -34.36 6.52 28.02
N LEU A 173 -34.30 7.79 27.64
CA LEU A 173 -33.34 8.46 26.76
C LEU A 173 -31.87 8.36 27.27
N SER A 174 -31.48 7.22 27.85
CA SER A 174 -30.19 6.95 28.50
C SER A 174 -29.44 5.77 27.88
N GLY A 175 -30.12 4.88 27.14
CA GLY A 175 -29.51 3.68 26.57
C GLY A 175 -28.61 3.94 25.36
N HIS A 176 -29.07 4.74 24.40
CA HIS A 176 -28.31 5.08 23.19
C HIS A 176 -27.07 5.91 23.55
N GLU A 177 -27.24 6.85 24.47
CA GLU A 177 -26.18 7.74 24.95
C GLU A 177 -25.12 6.98 25.76
N ALA A 178 -25.54 6.00 26.58
CA ALA A 178 -24.61 5.11 27.26
C ALA A 178 -23.79 4.24 26.29
N LEU A 179 -24.38 3.80 25.17
CA LEU A 179 -23.61 3.10 24.13
C LEU A 179 -22.58 4.00 23.46
N GLN A 180 -22.88 5.29 23.24
CA GLN A 180 -21.89 6.24 22.71
C GLN A 180 -20.73 6.45 23.69
N ALA A 181 -21.00 6.47 25.00
CA ALA A 181 -19.95 6.48 26.02
C ALA A 181 -19.09 5.20 25.98
N LEU A 182 -19.70 4.04 25.78
CA LEU A 182 -18.98 2.77 25.67
C LEU A 182 -18.13 2.69 24.39
N ARG A 183 -18.57 3.30 23.28
CA ARG A 183 -17.78 3.43 22.05
C ARG A 183 -16.49 4.24 22.24
N LEU A 184 -16.45 5.19 23.19
CA LEU A 184 -15.21 5.89 23.53
C LEU A 184 -14.14 4.95 24.11
N VAL A 185 -14.55 3.96 24.91
CA VAL A 185 -13.65 2.93 25.45
C VAL A 185 -13.00 2.11 24.33
N VAL A 186 -13.67 1.99 23.19
CA VAL A 186 -13.16 1.30 21.99
C VAL A 186 -12.26 2.20 21.16
N VAL A 187 -12.67 3.45 20.92
CA VAL A 187 -11.99 4.36 19.98
C VAL A 187 -10.71 4.94 20.58
N ILE A 188 -10.65 5.20 21.88
CA ILE A 188 -9.47 5.80 22.52
C ILE A 188 -8.23 4.90 22.35
N PRO A 189 -8.27 3.58 22.67
CA PRO A 189 -7.13 2.70 22.40
C PRO A 189 -6.75 2.63 20.92
N CYS A 190 -7.74 2.59 20.01
CA CYS A 190 -7.49 2.61 18.57
C CYS A 190 -6.77 3.89 18.12
N PHE A 191 -7.17 5.05 18.65
CA PHE A 191 -6.52 6.33 18.38
C PHE A 191 -5.09 6.36 18.94
N LEU A 192 -4.89 5.87 20.16
CA LEU A 192 -3.56 5.79 20.79
C LEU A 192 -2.64 4.84 20.01
N ALA A 193 -3.13 3.69 19.56
CA ALA A 193 -2.39 2.77 18.70
C ALA A 193 -1.89 3.47 17.43
N VAL A 194 -2.78 4.19 16.73
CA VAL A 194 -2.42 4.98 15.54
C VAL A 194 -1.41 6.08 15.87
N GLY A 195 -1.64 6.87 16.92
CA GLY A 195 -0.75 7.95 17.34
C GLY A 195 0.65 7.43 17.70
N LEU A 196 0.73 6.36 18.49
CA LEU A 196 1.98 5.70 18.85
C LEU A 196 2.68 5.11 17.62
N THR A 197 1.93 4.61 16.62
CA THR A 197 2.45 4.09 15.34
C THR A 197 2.95 5.22 14.42
N ILE A 198 2.45 6.44 14.54
CA ILE A 198 2.98 7.61 13.84
C ILE A 198 4.19 8.20 14.57
N ASP A 199 4.25 8.11 15.90
CA ASP A 199 5.30 8.75 16.71
C ASP A 199 6.69 8.13 16.49
N GLY A 200 6.80 6.81 16.56
CA GLY A 200 8.02 6.06 16.28
C GLY A 200 8.33 5.86 14.78
N ARG A 201 7.98 6.85 13.95
CA ARG A 201 8.39 6.92 12.54
C ARG A 201 9.91 7.14 12.45
N THR A 202 10.56 6.54 11.44
CA THR A 202 12.02 6.59 11.26
C THR A 202 12.53 7.85 10.54
N SER A 203 11.67 8.56 9.79
CA SER A 203 12.02 9.86 9.17
C SER A 203 10.80 10.78 8.99
N GLY A 204 11.07 12.09 8.93
CA GLY A 204 10.18 13.11 8.35
C GLY A 204 8.98 13.61 9.17
N GLU A 205 8.43 14.73 8.70
CA GLU A 205 7.14 15.30 9.11
C GLU A 205 5.98 14.34 8.76
N ILE A 206 4.86 14.44 9.49
CA ILE A 206 3.66 13.65 9.22
C ILE A 206 3.07 14.08 7.87
N GLY A 207 2.99 13.13 6.93
CA GLY A 207 2.41 13.35 5.62
C GLY A 207 0.91 13.70 5.65
N PRO A 208 0.36 14.25 4.55
CA PRO A 208 -1.04 14.63 4.49
C PRO A 208 -2.02 13.49 4.81
N ILE A 209 -1.69 12.24 4.46
CA ILE A 209 -2.56 11.08 4.71
C ILE A 209 -2.65 10.80 6.22
N GLY A 210 -1.52 10.83 6.93
CA GLY A 210 -1.48 10.69 8.38
C GLY A 210 -2.30 11.76 9.10
N TRP A 211 -2.21 13.02 8.64
CA TRP A 211 -3.03 14.11 9.19
C TRP A 211 -4.53 13.94 8.96
N HIS A 212 -4.97 13.48 7.78
CA HIS A 212 -6.38 13.19 7.55
C HIS A 212 -6.90 12.15 8.55
N ILE A 213 -6.14 11.06 8.79
CA ILE A 213 -6.58 9.99 9.70
C ILE A 213 -6.65 10.51 11.14
N LEU A 214 -5.62 11.23 11.61
CA LEU A 214 -5.59 11.79 12.97
C LEU A 214 -6.73 12.80 13.22
N LEU A 215 -6.99 13.69 12.26
CA LEU A 215 -8.09 14.65 12.35
C LEU A 215 -9.46 13.98 12.26
N ALA A 216 -9.60 12.92 11.46
CA ALA A 216 -10.82 12.14 11.44
C ALA A 216 -11.11 11.54 12.83
N PHE A 217 -10.13 10.90 13.46
CA PHE A 217 -10.27 10.39 14.83
C PHE A 217 -10.69 11.48 15.82
N CYS A 218 -10.12 12.68 15.71
CA CYS A 218 -10.52 13.83 16.51
C CYS A 218 -12.02 14.15 16.34
N GLY A 219 -12.51 14.16 15.10
CA GLY A 219 -13.92 14.33 14.78
C GLY A 219 -14.82 13.27 15.42
N LEU A 220 -14.44 11.99 15.34
CA LEU A 220 -15.20 10.89 15.95
C LEU A 220 -15.19 10.97 17.48
N ILE A 221 -14.03 11.17 18.10
CA ILE A 221 -13.90 11.29 19.56
C ILE A 221 -14.76 12.44 20.07
N TRP A 222 -14.71 13.59 19.39
CA TRP A 222 -15.57 14.72 19.72
C TRP A 222 -17.05 14.36 19.60
N ALA A 223 -17.45 13.73 18.49
CA ALA A 223 -18.85 13.34 18.25
C ALA A 223 -19.38 12.37 19.31
N LEU A 224 -18.59 11.37 19.70
CA LEU A 224 -18.95 10.39 20.72
C LEU A 224 -19.03 11.03 22.12
N CYS A 225 -18.10 11.91 22.47
CA CYS A 225 -18.17 12.69 23.71
C CYS A 225 -19.42 13.58 23.76
N ALA A 226 -19.70 14.30 22.66
CA ALA A 226 -20.88 15.15 22.53
C ALA A 226 -22.17 14.33 22.63
N ALA A 227 -22.21 13.14 22.01
CA ALA A 227 -23.36 12.26 22.05
C ALA A 227 -23.60 11.64 23.43
N ALA A 228 -22.53 11.24 24.14
CA ALA A 228 -22.61 10.75 25.51
C ALA A 228 -23.10 11.82 26.50
N LEU A 229 -22.70 13.08 26.29
CA LEU A 229 -23.10 14.21 27.13
C LEU A 229 -24.42 14.86 26.69
N ARG A 230 -25.06 14.35 25.64
CA ARG A 230 -26.32 14.91 25.11
C ARG A 230 -27.42 15.06 26.18
N PRO A 231 -27.64 14.11 27.10
CA PRO A 231 -28.68 14.25 28.14
C PRO A 231 -28.41 15.40 29.12
N VAL A 232 -27.15 15.80 29.29
CA VAL A 232 -26.76 16.90 30.17
C VAL A 232 -27.10 18.26 29.54
N PHE A 233 -26.96 18.36 28.22
CA PHE A 233 -27.08 19.62 27.50
C PHE A 233 -28.44 19.85 26.84
N ASP A 234 -29.26 18.80 26.72
CA ASP A 234 -30.61 18.76 26.13
C ASP A 234 -30.81 19.74 24.97
N SER A 235 -29.96 19.60 23.94
CA SER A 235 -29.89 20.53 22.82
C SER A 235 -29.97 19.78 21.50
N VAL A 236 -30.91 20.23 20.67
CA VAL A 236 -31.10 19.71 19.30
C VAL A 236 -29.97 20.18 18.39
N GLU A 237 -29.43 21.37 18.64
CA GLU A 237 -28.24 21.88 17.92
C GLU A 237 -27.04 20.97 18.13
N LEU A 238 -26.86 20.44 19.33
CA LEU A 238 -25.82 19.47 19.63
C LEU A 238 -26.04 18.14 18.88
N ALA A 239 -27.28 17.66 18.82
CA ALA A 239 -27.65 16.46 18.06
C ALA A 239 -27.32 16.59 16.57
N TRP A 240 -27.66 17.75 15.98
CA TRP A 240 -27.33 18.07 14.59
C TRP A 240 -25.81 18.10 14.37
N MET A 241 -25.06 18.77 15.26
CA MET A 241 -23.60 18.85 15.17
C MET A 241 -22.92 17.48 15.25
N ILE A 242 -23.45 16.55 16.06
CA ILE A 242 -22.95 15.17 16.16
C ILE A 242 -23.03 14.48 14.79
N GLY A 243 -24.17 14.58 14.10
CA GLY A 243 -24.34 14.03 12.75
C GLY A 243 -23.33 14.61 11.76
N LYS A 244 -23.14 15.94 11.76
CA LYS A 244 -22.15 16.60 10.89
C LYS A 244 -20.71 16.18 11.19
N ALA A 245 -20.36 15.98 12.46
CA ALA A 245 -19.03 15.52 12.86
C ALA A 245 -18.76 14.09 12.36
N ILE A 246 -19.75 13.20 12.45
CA ILE A 246 -19.64 11.81 11.98
C ILE A 246 -19.50 11.76 10.46
N GLU A 247 -20.38 12.42 9.71
CA GLU A 247 -20.37 12.31 8.24
C GLU A 247 -19.25 13.13 7.61
N GLY A 248 -18.95 14.30 8.16
CA GLY A 248 -17.90 15.19 7.67
C GLY A 248 -16.53 14.83 8.19
N TRP A 249 -16.26 15.18 9.43
CA TRP A 249 -14.91 15.11 9.99
C TRP A 249 -14.40 13.67 10.04
N TRP A 250 -15.25 12.72 10.47
CA TRP A 250 -14.87 11.31 10.54
C TRP A 250 -14.90 10.61 9.16
N LEU A 251 -16.08 10.40 8.59
CA LEU A 251 -16.23 9.53 7.42
C LEU A 251 -15.64 10.14 6.13
N THR A 252 -15.93 11.42 5.86
CA THR A 252 -15.36 12.07 4.67
C THR A 252 -13.84 12.26 4.82
N GLY A 253 -13.35 12.56 6.02
CA GLY A 253 -11.92 12.61 6.33
C GLY A 253 -11.20 11.28 6.05
N LEU A 254 -11.76 10.16 6.53
CA LEU A 254 -11.23 8.82 6.25
C LEU A 254 -11.33 8.43 4.77
N ALA A 255 -12.42 8.79 4.10
CA ALA A 255 -12.60 8.53 2.67
C ALA A 255 -11.50 9.21 1.85
N PHE A 256 -11.19 10.47 2.11
CA PHE A 256 -10.10 11.16 1.43
C PHE A 256 -8.72 10.60 1.78
N ALA A 257 -8.47 10.26 3.05
CA ALA A 257 -7.22 9.63 3.46
C ALA A 257 -6.96 8.33 2.68
N THR A 258 -7.97 7.47 2.61
CA THR A 258 -7.88 6.17 1.92
C THR A 258 -7.75 6.33 0.42
N LEU A 259 -8.46 7.27 -0.21
CA LEU A 259 -8.35 7.54 -1.65
C LEU A 259 -6.99 8.11 -2.06
N LEU A 260 -6.40 8.97 -1.22
CA LEU A 260 -5.05 9.52 -1.43
C LEU A 260 -3.97 8.43 -1.39
N TYR A 261 -4.27 7.25 -0.83
CA TYR A 261 -3.41 6.06 -0.89
C TYR A 261 -3.77 5.14 -2.06
N VAL A 262 -5.04 4.77 -2.20
CA VAL A 262 -5.52 3.76 -3.17
C VAL A 262 -5.27 4.18 -4.61
N ILE A 263 -5.45 5.46 -4.93
CA ILE A 263 -5.40 5.93 -6.31
C ILE A 263 -3.95 6.00 -6.84
N PRO A 264 -2.98 6.61 -6.14
CA PRO A 264 -1.58 6.56 -6.55
C PRO A 264 -1.00 5.15 -6.56
N ALA A 265 -1.40 4.29 -5.61
CA ALA A 265 -0.94 2.92 -5.51
C ALA A 265 -1.37 2.01 -6.68
N GLY A 266 -2.33 2.46 -7.50
CA GLY A 266 -2.76 1.79 -8.74
C GLY A 266 -2.06 2.28 -10.01
N GLY A 267 -1.06 3.16 -9.91
CA GLY A 267 -0.32 3.69 -11.06
C GLY A 267 1.05 4.24 -10.68
N SER A 268 1.32 5.53 -10.95
CA SER A 268 2.65 6.15 -10.84
C SER A 268 3.15 6.43 -9.41
N GLY A 269 2.49 5.90 -8.37
CA GLY A 269 2.88 6.11 -6.96
C GLY A 269 2.71 7.52 -6.40
N ARG A 270 2.31 8.51 -7.21
CA ARG A 270 2.33 9.94 -6.86
C ARG A 270 0.96 10.59 -6.75
N ILE A 271 0.72 11.35 -5.68
CA ILE A 271 -0.40 12.29 -5.58
C ILE A 271 -0.16 13.54 -6.47
N TRP A 272 -1.24 14.20 -6.87
CA TRP A 272 -1.14 15.35 -7.78
C TRP A 272 -0.48 16.57 -7.12
N SER A 273 -0.93 16.94 -5.91
CA SER A 273 -0.39 18.04 -5.11
C SER A 273 -0.46 17.76 -3.60
N ARG A 274 0.68 17.92 -2.91
CA ARG A 274 0.76 17.88 -1.44
C ARG A 274 0.06 19.05 -0.79
N SER A 275 0.26 20.27 -1.29
CA SER A 275 -0.39 21.47 -0.73
C SER A 275 -1.90 21.42 -0.88
N LEU A 276 -2.42 20.82 -1.96
CA LEU A 276 -3.87 20.63 -2.13
C LEU A 276 -4.41 19.53 -1.21
N ALA A 277 -3.64 18.48 -0.94
CA ALA A 277 -3.99 17.49 0.08
C ALA A 277 -4.04 18.14 1.48
N THR A 278 -3.09 19.03 1.76
CA THR A 278 -3.05 19.82 3.00
C THR A 278 -4.24 20.75 3.14
N ALA A 279 -4.56 21.51 2.08
CA ALA A 279 -5.75 22.34 2.05
C ALA A 279 -7.05 21.51 2.24
N GLY A 280 -7.07 20.28 1.72
CA GLY A 280 -8.17 19.33 1.89
C GLY A 280 -8.45 19.00 3.35
N TYR A 281 -7.48 18.47 4.10
CA TYR A 281 -7.73 18.11 5.51
C TYR A 281 -7.89 19.33 6.42
N VAL A 282 -7.10 20.40 6.22
CA VAL A 282 -7.22 21.60 7.05
C VAL A 282 -8.58 22.26 6.83
N GLY A 283 -9.00 22.41 5.57
CA GLY A 283 -10.29 23.01 5.27
C GLY A 283 -11.44 22.14 5.74
N LEU A 284 -11.37 20.81 5.61
CA LEU A 284 -12.39 19.91 6.12
C LEU A 284 -12.48 19.95 7.66
N ALA A 285 -11.36 20.07 8.36
CA ALA A 285 -11.33 20.22 9.81
C ALA A 285 -11.82 21.60 10.30
N LEU A 286 -11.81 22.64 9.45
CA LEU A 286 -12.26 23.99 9.82
C LEU A 286 -13.68 24.34 9.35
N THR A 287 -14.30 23.47 8.56
CA THR A 287 -15.62 23.72 7.97
C THR A 287 -16.64 22.66 8.38
N ILE A 288 -17.92 23.00 8.23
CA ILE A 288 -19.02 22.06 8.45
C ILE A 288 -19.46 21.55 7.07
N VAL A 289 -19.34 20.25 6.84
CA VAL A 289 -19.76 19.64 5.57
C VAL A 289 -21.29 19.70 5.41
N PRO A 290 -21.81 19.62 4.17
CA PRO A 290 -23.24 19.77 3.96
C PRO A 290 -24.07 18.49 4.12
N PHE A 291 -23.43 17.32 4.11
CA PHE A 291 -24.07 16.01 4.20
C PHE A 291 -24.91 15.83 5.47
N GLY A 292 -26.01 15.07 5.42
CA GLY A 292 -26.78 14.66 6.61
C GLY A 292 -27.65 15.79 7.14
N SER A 293 -28.45 16.42 6.29
CA SER A 293 -29.30 17.57 6.67
C SER A 293 -30.72 17.15 7.10
N HIS A 294 -30.95 15.86 7.33
CA HIS A 294 -32.26 15.25 7.61
C HIS A 294 -32.86 15.56 8.98
N THR A 295 -32.10 16.07 9.95
CA THR A 295 -32.67 16.47 11.24
C THR A 295 -33.30 17.86 11.12
N THR A 296 -34.63 17.92 11.20
CA THR A 296 -35.41 19.17 11.28
C THR A 296 -34.78 20.12 12.28
N ILE A 297 -34.44 21.31 11.82
CA ILE A 297 -33.75 22.29 12.64
C ILE A 297 -34.82 23.02 13.44
N PRO A 298 -34.74 23.05 14.79
CA PRO A 298 -35.70 23.78 15.57
C PRO A 298 -35.75 25.24 15.12
N SER A 299 -36.96 25.78 15.02
CA SER A 299 -37.21 27.21 14.76
C SER A 299 -36.53 28.13 15.79
N THR A 300 -36.03 27.57 16.89
CA THR A 300 -35.30 28.23 17.99
C THR A 300 -33.87 28.65 17.63
N ILE A 301 -33.27 28.17 16.52
CA ILE A 301 -31.95 28.68 16.10
C ILE A 301 -32.09 30.13 15.63
N SER A 302 -31.31 31.04 16.21
CA SER A 302 -31.31 32.45 15.82
C SER A 302 -30.95 32.62 14.33
N SER A 303 -31.57 33.59 13.65
CA SER A 303 -31.33 33.85 12.22
C SER A 303 -29.84 34.09 11.88
N PRO A 304 -29.05 34.81 12.70
CA PRO A 304 -27.61 34.96 12.46
C PRO A 304 -26.84 33.64 12.52
N LEU A 305 -27.23 32.73 13.43
CA LEU A 305 -26.58 31.43 13.57
C LEU A 305 -26.89 30.52 12.37
N ARG A 306 -28.14 30.55 11.88
CA ARG A 306 -28.51 29.84 10.63
C ARG A 306 -27.69 30.33 9.44
N ALA A 307 -27.54 31.66 9.30
CA ALA A 307 -26.74 32.24 8.22
C ALA A 307 -25.27 31.82 8.30
N LEU A 308 -24.69 31.77 9.51
CA LEU A 308 -23.31 31.34 9.71
C LEU A 308 -23.11 29.86 9.33
N VAL A 309 -24.03 28.99 9.74
CA VAL A 309 -23.95 27.56 9.42
C VAL A 309 -24.08 27.33 7.92
N LEU A 310 -25.02 28.00 7.24
CA LEU A 310 -25.13 27.95 5.78
C LEU A 310 -23.85 28.42 5.09
N SER A 311 -23.28 29.52 5.59
CA SER A 311 -22.02 30.05 5.06
C SER A 311 -20.86 29.07 5.27
N SER A 312 -20.81 28.36 6.40
CA SER A 312 -19.82 27.33 6.67
C SER A 312 -19.98 26.10 5.75
N MET A 313 -21.24 25.67 5.53
CA MET A 313 -21.56 24.61 4.58
C MET A 313 -21.16 24.98 3.16
N ALA A 314 -21.44 26.21 2.73
CA ALA A 314 -20.97 26.72 1.43
C ALA A 314 -19.43 26.78 1.36
N LEU A 315 -18.78 27.24 2.43
CA LEU A 315 -17.31 27.32 2.50
C LEU A 315 -16.65 25.93 2.42
N SER A 316 -17.30 24.89 2.95
CA SER A 316 -16.81 23.50 2.91
C SER A 316 -16.72 22.93 1.48
N LEU A 317 -17.40 23.53 0.49
CA LEU A 317 -17.22 23.15 -0.91
C LEU A 317 -15.79 23.39 -1.40
N LEU A 318 -15.08 24.38 -0.86
CA LEU A 318 -13.70 24.66 -1.26
C LEU A 318 -12.76 23.49 -0.90
N PRO A 319 -12.68 22.98 0.34
CA PRO A 319 -11.88 21.81 0.65
C PRO A 319 -12.39 20.53 -0.02
N LEU A 320 -13.71 20.34 -0.17
CA LEU A 320 -14.26 19.18 -0.86
C LEU A 320 -13.88 19.14 -2.35
N THR A 321 -13.98 20.28 -3.04
CA THR A 321 -13.54 20.42 -4.44
C THR A 321 -12.02 20.27 -4.55
N ALA A 322 -11.25 20.87 -3.65
CA ALA A 322 -9.80 20.71 -3.58
C ALA A 322 -9.39 19.24 -3.45
N ALA A 323 -9.94 18.51 -2.48
CA ALA A 323 -9.67 17.10 -2.29
C ALA A 323 -10.07 16.27 -3.52
N THR A 324 -11.26 16.54 -4.08
CA THR A 324 -11.76 15.87 -5.29
C THR A 324 -10.85 16.08 -6.49
N LEU A 325 -10.44 17.32 -6.77
CA LEU A 325 -9.55 17.65 -7.87
C LEU A 325 -8.17 17.02 -7.67
N ASN A 326 -7.65 17.00 -6.44
CA ASN A 326 -6.38 16.36 -6.14
C ASN A 326 -6.42 14.86 -6.43
N ILE A 327 -7.49 14.19 -5.99
CA ILE A 327 -7.75 12.77 -6.23
C ILE A 327 -7.89 12.50 -7.74
N LEU A 328 -8.77 13.20 -8.45
CA LEU A 328 -9.01 12.97 -9.89
C LEU A 328 -7.80 13.31 -10.76
N ALA A 329 -7.05 14.35 -10.43
CA ALA A 329 -5.81 14.67 -11.13
C ALA A 329 -4.70 13.64 -10.86
N SER A 330 -4.76 12.91 -9.76
CA SER A 330 -3.85 11.78 -9.49
C SER A 330 -4.20 10.56 -10.37
N VAL A 331 -5.48 10.36 -10.70
CA VAL A 331 -5.95 9.31 -11.62
C VAL A 331 -5.38 9.50 -13.03
N SER A 332 -5.39 10.73 -13.55
CA SER A 332 -4.90 11.01 -14.91
C SER A 332 -3.39 10.75 -15.05
N ARG A 333 -2.62 10.91 -13.96
CA ARG A 333 -1.20 10.51 -13.90
C ARG A 333 -1.05 8.99 -13.81
N SER A 334 -1.88 8.31 -13.03
CA SER A 334 -1.91 6.85 -12.92
C SER A 334 -2.19 6.15 -14.25
N ARG A 335 -3.14 6.66 -15.04
CA ARG A 335 -3.54 6.08 -16.35
C ARG A 335 -2.47 6.17 -17.44
N ASN A 336 -1.50 7.08 -17.30
CA ASN A 336 -0.44 7.33 -18.29
C ASN A 336 0.87 6.60 -17.96
N ALA A 337 0.93 5.85 -16.85
CA ALA A 337 2.19 5.32 -16.32
C ALA A 337 2.53 3.89 -16.78
N ASP A 338 1.55 3.00 -17.00
CA ASP A 338 1.79 1.71 -17.66
C ASP A 338 0.50 0.95 -18.00
N GLY A 339 0.59 0.02 -18.96
CA GLY A 339 -0.48 -0.88 -19.41
C GLY A 339 -0.77 -2.04 -18.44
N SER A 340 -0.81 -1.78 -17.13
CA SER A 340 -0.82 -2.82 -16.08
C SER A 340 -2.21 -3.34 -15.68
N ASP A 341 -2.20 -4.52 -15.05
CA ASP A 341 -3.29 -5.44 -14.73
C ASP A 341 -4.64 -4.84 -14.28
N GLY A 342 -5.73 -5.44 -14.78
CA GLY A 342 -7.11 -4.95 -14.64
C GLY A 342 -7.70 -4.81 -13.23
N SER A 343 -7.01 -5.27 -12.17
CA SER A 343 -7.50 -5.19 -10.78
C SER A 343 -7.42 -3.77 -10.20
N TYR A 344 -6.28 -3.10 -10.39
CA TYR A 344 -6.06 -1.75 -9.89
C TYR A 344 -6.84 -0.72 -10.69
N SER A 345 -6.95 -0.92 -12.01
CA SER A 345 -7.81 -0.11 -12.88
C SER A 345 -9.26 -0.04 -12.36
N SER A 346 -9.81 -1.18 -11.92
CA SER A 346 -11.20 -1.23 -11.41
C SER A 346 -11.36 -0.52 -10.05
N SER A 347 -10.39 -0.67 -9.14
CA SER A 347 -10.39 0.00 -7.83
C SER A 347 -10.23 1.52 -7.96
N VAL A 348 -9.36 1.97 -8.87
CA VAL A 348 -9.18 3.39 -9.18
C VAL A 348 -10.45 3.98 -9.79
N MET A 349 -11.14 3.26 -10.68
CA MET A 349 -12.42 3.69 -11.24
C MET A 349 -13.51 3.83 -10.16
N LEU A 350 -13.63 2.84 -9.26
CA LEU A 350 -14.55 2.89 -8.12
C LEU A 350 -14.29 4.12 -7.25
N GLY A 351 -13.04 4.33 -6.83
CA GLY A 351 -12.66 5.45 -5.98
C GLY A 351 -12.90 6.80 -6.67
N SER A 352 -12.59 6.90 -7.96
CA SER A 352 -12.83 8.12 -8.76
C SER A 352 -14.32 8.44 -8.87
N ALA A 353 -15.15 7.44 -9.19
CA ALA A 353 -16.60 7.59 -9.28
C ALA A 353 -17.20 7.97 -7.92
N GLY A 354 -16.78 7.31 -6.84
CA GLY A 354 -17.18 7.64 -5.46
C GLY A 354 -16.84 9.08 -5.10
N THR A 355 -15.63 9.54 -5.44
CA THR A 355 -15.20 10.93 -5.18
C THR A 355 -16.07 11.95 -5.94
N CYS A 356 -16.39 11.68 -7.21
CA CYS A 356 -17.31 12.53 -7.97
C CYS A 356 -18.71 12.58 -7.34
N ILE A 357 -19.25 11.42 -6.93
CA ILE A 357 -20.57 11.36 -6.29
C ILE A 357 -20.56 12.05 -4.93
N LEU A 358 -19.49 11.94 -4.13
CA LEU A 358 -19.34 12.71 -2.89
C LEU A 358 -19.49 14.21 -3.15
N LEU A 359 -18.81 14.73 -4.18
CA LEU A 359 -18.91 16.15 -4.52
C LEU A 359 -20.31 16.54 -5.01
N VAL A 360 -20.91 15.75 -5.90
CA VAL A 360 -22.28 16.01 -6.40
C VAL A 360 -23.29 15.97 -5.25
N SER A 361 -23.15 15.00 -4.35
CA SER A 361 -24.00 14.89 -3.16
C SER A 361 -23.79 16.11 -2.25
N ALA A 362 -22.57 16.62 -2.12
CA ALA A 362 -22.30 17.81 -1.31
C ALA A 362 -23.03 19.04 -1.87
N PHE A 363 -23.00 19.25 -3.19
CA PHE A 363 -23.78 20.30 -3.83
C PHE A 363 -25.28 20.11 -3.59
N GLY A 364 -25.80 18.89 -3.79
CA GLY A 364 -27.20 18.56 -3.51
C GLY A 364 -27.60 18.90 -2.08
N SER A 365 -26.84 18.39 -1.10
CA SER A 365 -27.08 18.57 0.33
C SER A 365 -27.00 20.03 0.80
N ILE A 366 -26.26 20.91 0.10
CA ILE A 366 -26.28 22.36 0.41
C ILE A 366 -27.61 22.99 0.03
N PHE A 367 -28.15 22.66 -1.14
CA PHE A 367 -29.42 23.25 -1.60
C PHE A 367 -30.60 22.69 -0.81
N THR A 368 -30.61 21.39 -0.55
CA THR A 368 -31.67 20.74 0.24
C THR A 368 -31.55 21.09 1.71
N GLY A 369 -30.34 21.06 2.28
CA GLY A 369 -30.08 21.47 3.64
C GLY A 369 -30.37 22.96 3.86
N GLY A 370 -29.96 23.83 2.94
CA GLY A 370 -30.25 25.27 2.99
C GLY A 370 -31.75 25.56 2.99
N ASN A 371 -32.55 24.78 2.27
CA ASN A 371 -34.01 24.87 2.30
C ASN A 371 -34.60 24.45 3.66
N ALA A 372 -34.05 23.40 4.29
CA ALA A 372 -34.41 22.99 5.64
C ALA A 372 -34.04 24.08 6.68
N PHE A 373 -32.83 24.66 6.61
CA PHE A 373 -32.41 25.78 7.45
C PHE A 373 -33.25 27.06 7.26
N GLY A 374 -33.75 27.27 6.04
CA GLY A 374 -34.67 28.35 5.71
C GLY A 374 -36.08 28.17 6.29
N GLY A 375 -36.40 26.99 6.84
CA GLY A 375 -37.66 26.67 7.50
C GLY A 375 -38.84 26.38 6.56
N THR A 376 -38.57 26.07 5.29
CA THR A 376 -39.61 25.72 4.31
C THR A 376 -39.74 24.22 4.11
N GLU A 377 -38.65 23.45 4.26
CA GLU A 377 -38.61 21.96 4.20
C GLU A 377 -39.23 21.31 2.94
N ASP A 378 -39.58 22.09 1.92
CA ASP A 378 -40.19 21.66 0.65
C ASP A 378 -39.33 20.66 -0.16
N LEU A 379 -38.04 20.53 0.16
CA LEU A 379 -37.08 19.65 -0.53
C LEU A 379 -36.74 18.38 0.26
N GLY A 380 -37.52 18.00 1.28
CA GLY A 380 -37.25 16.84 2.15
C GLY A 380 -36.94 15.53 1.41
N VAL A 381 -37.75 15.15 0.42
CA VAL A 381 -37.52 13.91 -0.34
C VAL A 381 -36.20 13.96 -1.13
N ILE A 382 -35.86 15.11 -1.72
CA ILE A 382 -34.60 15.27 -2.45
C ILE A 382 -33.42 15.23 -1.47
N ASN A 383 -33.60 15.74 -0.24
CA ASN A 383 -32.59 15.63 0.81
C ASN A 383 -32.30 14.17 1.18
N ASP A 384 -33.34 13.35 1.36
CA ASP A 384 -33.19 11.93 1.69
C ASP A 384 -32.44 11.17 0.58
N VAL A 385 -32.70 11.53 -0.68
CA VAL A 385 -31.99 10.97 -1.85
C VAL A 385 -30.53 11.41 -1.86
N ALA A 386 -30.24 12.68 -1.54
CA ALA A 386 -28.87 13.19 -1.45
C ALA A 386 -28.06 12.50 -0.33
N ASP A 387 -28.68 12.25 0.83
CA ASP A 387 -28.04 11.55 1.94
C ASP A 387 -27.77 10.07 1.58
N ARG A 388 -28.70 9.39 0.89
CA ARG A 388 -28.46 8.04 0.34
C ARG A 388 -27.33 8.03 -0.71
N ALA A 389 -27.29 9.03 -1.59
CA ALA A 389 -26.25 9.18 -2.59
C ALA A 389 -24.88 9.42 -1.95
N PHE A 390 -24.81 10.19 -0.87
CA PHE A 390 -23.60 10.35 -0.07
C PHE A 390 -23.16 9.03 0.58
N LEU A 391 -24.03 8.36 1.32
CA LEU A 391 -23.70 7.15 2.09
C LEU A 391 -23.36 5.96 1.21
N PHE A 392 -24.20 5.63 0.22
CA PHE A 392 -24.03 4.43 -0.59
C PHE A 392 -23.32 4.73 -1.90
N GLY A 393 -23.55 5.90 -2.51
CA GLY A 393 -22.87 6.30 -3.75
C GLY A 393 -21.45 6.77 -3.49
N GLY A 394 -21.31 7.86 -2.74
CA GLY A 394 -20.02 8.45 -2.41
C GLY A 394 -19.17 7.52 -1.56
N LEU A 395 -19.51 7.37 -0.28
CA LEU A 395 -18.77 6.52 0.65
C LEU A 395 -18.80 5.04 0.25
N GLY A 396 -19.94 4.52 -0.22
CA GLY A 396 -20.02 3.11 -0.62
C GLY A 396 -19.13 2.73 -1.80
N LEU A 397 -18.96 3.59 -2.81
CA LEU A 397 -17.99 3.31 -3.88
C LEU A 397 -16.54 3.44 -3.39
N VAL A 398 -16.25 4.38 -2.48
CA VAL A 398 -14.94 4.48 -1.84
C VAL A 398 -14.64 3.23 -1.02
N MET A 399 -15.61 2.73 -0.25
CA MET A 399 -15.49 1.48 0.48
C MET A 399 -15.20 0.30 -0.46
N CYS A 400 -15.94 0.18 -1.57
CA CYS A 400 -15.66 -0.83 -2.58
C CYS A 400 -14.23 -0.71 -3.13
N ALA A 401 -13.75 0.50 -3.41
CA ALA A 401 -12.38 0.75 -3.89
C ALA A 401 -11.32 0.31 -2.87
N VAL A 402 -11.52 0.65 -1.60
CA VAL A 402 -10.65 0.25 -0.49
C VAL A 402 -10.64 -1.27 -0.35
N ALA A 403 -11.80 -1.91 -0.36
CA ALA A 403 -11.92 -3.35 -0.26
C ALA A 403 -11.25 -4.09 -1.43
N THR A 404 -11.40 -3.63 -2.68
CA THR A 404 -10.79 -4.33 -3.83
C THR A 404 -9.29 -4.07 -3.98
N SER A 405 -8.74 -3.01 -3.37
CA SER A 405 -7.33 -2.65 -3.47
C SER A 405 -6.49 -3.05 -2.26
N ILE A 406 -6.99 -2.85 -1.05
CA ILE A 406 -6.25 -3.05 0.21
C ILE A 406 -6.44 -4.48 0.73
N TRP A 407 -7.63 -5.07 0.61
CA TRP A 407 -7.90 -6.41 1.16
C TRP A 407 -6.95 -7.50 0.66
N PRO A 408 -6.65 -7.64 -0.65
CA PRO A 408 -5.74 -8.69 -1.10
C PRO A 408 -4.34 -8.53 -0.48
N ARG A 409 -3.88 -7.29 -0.33
CA ARG A 409 -2.58 -6.96 0.26
C ARG A 409 -2.51 -7.21 1.76
N SER A 410 -3.59 -6.94 2.50
CA SER A 410 -3.62 -7.21 3.95
C SER A 410 -3.66 -8.71 4.26
N VAL A 411 -4.11 -9.55 3.33
CA VAL A 411 -4.09 -11.02 3.46
C VAL A 411 -2.82 -11.64 2.82
N GLY A 412 -1.98 -10.85 2.14
CA GLY A 412 -0.78 -11.36 1.45
C GLY A 412 -1.09 -12.22 0.22
N ARG A 413 -2.20 -11.95 -0.48
CA ARG A 413 -2.66 -12.75 -1.63
C ARG A 413 -3.04 -11.89 -2.82
N GLU A 414 -2.93 -12.47 -4.00
CA GLU A 414 -3.51 -11.88 -5.21
C GLU A 414 -5.04 -11.97 -5.20
N PRO A 415 -5.75 -10.96 -5.77
CA PRO A 415 -7.19 -11.01 -5.90
C PRO A 415 -7.62 -12.23 -6.72
N HIS A 416 -8.54 -13.02 -6.18
CA HIS A 416 -8.94 -14.31 -6.78
C HIS A 416 -9.56 -14.14 -8.18
N SER A 417 -10.34 -13.08 -8.42
CA SER A 417 -10.98 -12.85 -9.71
C SER A 417 -11.10 -11.36 -10.05
N ILE A 418 -10.27 -10.92 -10.99
CA ILE A 418 -10.28 -9.54 -11.51
C ILE A 418 -11.56 -9.24 -12.29
N SER A 419 -12.15 -10.24 -12.96
CA SER A 419 -13.42 -10.06 -13.69
C SER A 419 -14.60 -9.78 -12.75
N ARG A 420 -14.63 -10.37 -11.56
CA ARG A 420 -15.65 -10.07 -10.54
C ARG A 420 -15.58 -8.64 -10.02
N HIS A 421 -14.39 -8.01 -9.99
CA HIS A 421 -14.28 -6.58 -9.66
C HIS A 421 -15.07 -5.69 -10.62
N ARG A 422 -15.09 -6.03 -11.92
CA ARG A 422 -15.87 -5.28 -12.92
C ARG A 422 -17.37 -5.48 -12.74
N THR A 423 -17.81 -6.67 -12.34
CA THR A 423 -19.23 -6.94 -12.04
C THR A 423 -19.67 -6.17 -10.80
N ILE A 424 -18.84 -6.11 -9.75
CA ILE A 424 -19.08 -5.30 -8.55
C ILE A 424 -19.20 -3.82 -8.95
N LEU A 425 -18.23 -3.31 -9.73
CA LEU A 425 -18.26 -1.96 -10.27
C LEU A 425 -19.55 -1.68 -11.04
N GLY A 426 -19.93 -2.55 -11.98
CA GLY A 426 -21.14 -2.39 -12.77
C GLY A 426 -22.41 -2.36 -11.91
N LEU A 427 -22.65 -3.40 -11.12
CA LEU A 427 -23.91 -3.55 -10.38
C LEU A 427 -24.06 -2.50 -9.27
N PHE A 428 -23.00 -2.24 -8.51
CA PHE A 428 -23.06 -1.30 -7.39
C PHE A 428 -23.19 0.15 -7.89
N SER A 429 -22.32 0.59 -8.82
CA SER A 429 -22.33 1.98 -9.29
C SER A 429 -23.56 2.32 -10.14
N ILE A 430 -23.93 1.46 -11.10
CA ILE A 430 -25.09 1.70 -11.96
C ILE A 430 -26.37 1.68 -11.12
N GLY A 431 -26.48 0.72 -10.17
CA GLY A 431 -27.62 0.63 -9.28
C GLY A 431 -27.85 1.91 -8.48
N ILE A 432 -26.79 2.45 -7.85
CA ILE A 432 -26.92 3.67 -7.04
C ILE A 432 -27.15 4.91 -7.88
N VAL A 433 -26.44 5.08 -8.99
CA VAL A 433 -26.63 6.26 -9.86
C VAL A 433 -28.05 6.28 -10.44
N ALA A 434 -28.55 5.13 -10.90
CA ALA A 434 -29.91 5.03 -11.43
C ALA A 434 -30.96 5.24 -10.32
N ALA A 435 -30.77 4.66 -9.14
CA ALA A 435 -31.66 4.89 -7.99
C ALA A 435 -31.70 6.37 -7.60
N THR A 436 -30.53 7.02 -7.52
CA THR A 436 -30.42 8.46 -7.20
C THR A 436 -31.14 9.31 -8.24
N ALA A 437 -30.96 9.02 -9.53
CA ALA A 437 -31.64 9.75 -10.61
C ALA A 437 -33.16 9.63 -10.52
N VAL A 438 -33.68 8.42 -10.27
CA VAL A 438 -35.12 8.20 -10.09
C VAL A 438 -35.63 8.89 -8.82
N GLY A 439 -34.92 8.77 -7.70
CA GLY A 439 -35.28 9.40 -6.43
C GLY A 439 -35.33 10.93 -6.52
N VAL A 440 -34.40 11.57 -7.24
CA VAL A 440 -34.49 13.02 -7.53
C VAL A 440 -35.76 13.33 -8.32
N GLY A 441 -36.11 12.49 -9.31
CA GLY A 441 -37.36 12.61 -10.07
C GLY A 441 -38.60 12.48 -9.17
N VAL A 442 -38.61 11.53 -8.22
CA VAL A 442 -39.65 11.37 -7.20
C VAL A 442 -39.77 12.66 -6.38
N GLY A 443 -38.65 13.20 -5.88
CA GLY A 443 -38.65 14.41 -5.08
C GLY A 443 -39.16 15.65 -5.84
N VAL A 444 -38.82 15.79 -7.12
CA VAL A 444 -39.37 16.85 -7.99
C VAL A 444 -40.87 16.68 -8.20
N ALA A 445 -41.34 15.45 -8.42
CA ALA A 445 -42.76 15.16 -8.59
C ALA A 445 -43.57 15.44 -7.31
N VAL A 446 -43.06 15.01 -6.15
CA VAL A 446 -43.64 15.31 -4.84
C VAL A 446 -43.76 16.81 -4.65
N ARG A 447 -42.68 17.57 -4.89
CA ARG A 447 -42.70 19.03 -4.80
C ARG A 447 -43.72 19.67 -5.74
N ALA A 448 -43.82 19.18 -6.98
CA ALA A 448 -44.77 19.71 -7.96
C ALA A 448 -46.23 19.48 -7.52
N LEU A 449 -46.53 18.30 -6.98
CA LEU A 449 -47.84 17.96 -6.42
C LEU A 449 -48.17 18.84 -5.21
N THR A 450 -47.25 18.97 -4.26
CA THR A 450 -47.42 19.85 -3.10
C THR A 450 -47.66 21.31 -3.55
N ALA A 451 -46.88 21.81 -4.50
CA ALA A 451 -47.03 23.17 -5.03
C ALA A 451 -48.34 23.39 -5.80
N SER A 452 -48.95 22.32 -6.34
CA SER A 452 -50.25 22.40 -7.02
C SER A 452 -51.44 22.48 -6.06
N GLY A 453 -51.22 22.34 -4.75
CA GLY A 453 -52.29 22.27 -3.75
C GLY A 453 -53.01 20.92 -3.75
N PHE A 454 -52.30 19.83 -4.03
CA PHE A 454 -52.87 18.48 -3.94
C PHE A 454 -53.22 18.13 -2.49
N ASP A 455 -54.49 17.80 -2.23
CA ASP A 455 -55.02 17.55 -0.88
C ASP A 455 -54.69 16.15 -0.30
N GLY A 456 -54.05 15.27 -1.06
CA GLY A 456 -53.63 13.94 -0.60
C GLY A 456 -52.14 13.85 -0.27
N ASP A 457 -51.68 12.70 0.21
CA ASP A 457 -50.25 12.42 0.36
C ASP A 457 -49.61 12.25 -1.03
N PRO A 458 -48.70 13.14 -1.46
CA PRO A 458 -48.05 13.06 -2.77
C PRO A 458 -47.28 11.74 -2.98
N LEU A 459 -46.77 11.12 -1.90
CA LEU A 459 -46.05 9.85 -1.96
C LEU A 459 -46.98 8.68 -2.28
N GLN A 460 -48.30 8.83 -2.06
CA GLN A 460 -49.29 7.79 -2.32
C GLN A 460 -49.93 7.87 -3.70
N VAL A 461 -49.56 8.86 -4.52
CA VAL A 461 -50.03 8.96 -5.92
C VAL A 461 -49.44 7.82 -6.74
N ASP A 462 -50.26 7.10 -7.50
CA ASP A 462 -49.86 5.89 -8.24
C ASP A 462 -48.59 6.05 -9.09
N GLY A 463 -48.45 7.19 -9.79
CA GLY A 463 -47.26 7.51 -10.58
C GLY A 463 -46.00 7.71 -9.73
N VAL A 464 -46.13 8.32 -8.56
CA VAL A 464 -45.02 8.54 -7.61
C VAL A 464 -44.63 7.21 -6.96
N ARG A 465 -45.61 6.41 -6.53
CA ARG A 465 -45.38 5.06 -5.97
C ARG A 465 -44.67 4.14 -6.96
N GLY A 466 -45.06 4.16 -8.23
CA GLY A 466 -44.39 3.41 -9.29
C GLY A 466 -42.94 3.85 -9.50
N ALA A 467 -42.65 5.14 -9.37
CA ALA A 467 -41.29 5.67 -9.43
C ALA A 467 -40.45 5.27 -8.21
N ILE A 468 -41.00 5.27 -6.98
CA ILE A 468 -40.32 4.76 -5.78
C ILE A 468 -39.98 3.26 -5.92
N MET A 469 -40.89 2.46 -6.48
CA MET A 469 -40.60 1.06 -6.78
C MET A 469 -39.44 0.90 -7.79
N THR A 470 -39.37 1.80 -8.77
CA THR A 470 -38.29 1.85 -9.75
C THR A 470 -36.97 2.25 -9.10
N GLU A 471 -36.98 3.20 -8.16
CA GLU A 471 -35.80 3.56 -7.33
C GLU A 471 -35.32 2.35 -6.52
N ALA A 472 -36.22 1.65 -5.83
CA ALA A 472 -35.88 0.45 -5.06
C ALA A 472 -35.31 -0.66 -5.94
N PHE A 473 -35.87 -0.87 -7.13
CA PHE A 473 -35.36 -1.84 -8.10
C PHE A 473 -33.92 -1.55 -8.52
N PHE A 474 -33.60 -0.29 -8.85
CA PHE A 474 -32.23 0.09 -9.18
C PHE A 474 -31.30 -0.04 -7.97
N PHE A 475 -31.76 0.38 -6.79
CA PHE A 475 -30.97 0.30 -5.56
C PHE A 475 -30.63 -1.15 -5.17
N TYR A 476 -31.47 -2.12 -5.55
CA TYR A 476 -31.17 -3.55 -5.36
C TYR A 476 -29.85 -3.98 -6.04
N GLY A 477 -29.42 -3.27 -7.09
CA GLY A 477 -28.07 -3.46 -7.68
C GLY A 477 -26.94 -3.23 -6.68
N ALA A 478 -27.09 -2.28 -5.75
CA ALA A 478 -26.13 -2.04 -4.66
C ALA A 478 -26.08 -3.22 -3.67
N VAL A 479 -27.24 -3.83 -3.38
CA VAL A 479 -27.33 -5.02 -2.53
C VAL A 479 -26.55 -6.18 -3.18
N ILE A 480 -26.82 -6.47 -4.45
CA ILE A 480 -26.10 -7.53 -5.18
C ILE A 480 -24.60 -7.22 -5.27
N GLY A 481 -24.24 -5.96 -5.53
CA GLY A 481 -22.85 -5.52 -5.58
C GLY A 481 -22.10 -5.72 -4.26
N SER A 482 -22.75 -5.44 -3.12
CA SER A 482 -22.18 -5.65 -1.78
C SER A 482 -21.95 -7.13 -1.47
N ILE A 483 -22.88 -8.01 -1.89
CA ILE A 483 -22.73 -9.47 -1.75
C ILE A 483 -21.54 -9.94 -2.60
N ALA A 484 -21.47 -9.49 -3.85
CA ALA A 484 -20.37 -9.84 -4.75
C ALA A 484 -19.01 -9.39 -4.19
N LEU A 485 -18.94 -8.20 -3.57
CA LEU A 485 -17.75 -7.70 -2.88
C LEU A 485 -17.33 -8.62 -1.74
N ALA A 486 -18.25 -8.91 -0.80
CA ALA A 486 -17.97 -9.75 0.36
C ALA A 486 -17.55 -11.17 -0.07
N MET A 487 -18.25 -11.77 -1.04
CA MET A 487 -17.86 -13.07 -1.59
C MET A 487 -16.46 -13.02 -2.20
N ASN A 488 -16.13 -11.98 -2.94
CA ASN A 488 -14.82 -11.85 -3.57
C ASN A 488 -13.70 -11.70 -2.52
N MET A 489 -13.93 -10.92 -1.46
CA MET A 489 -13.00 -10.81 -0.32
C MET A 489 -12.77 -12.17 0.35
N ILE A 490 -13.83 -12.89 0.69
CA ILE A 490 -13.74 -14.23 1.29
C ILE A 490 -12.98 -15.20 0.37
N THR A 491 -13.32 -15.23 -0.92
CA THR A 491 -12.63 -16.12 -1.86
C THR A 491 -11.16 -15.77 -2.04
N THR A 492 -10.80 -14.48 -1.97
CA THR A 492 -9.41 -14.03 -2.02
C THR A 492 -8.63 -14.58 -0.82
N SER A 493 -9.24 -14.60 0.37
CA SER A 493 -8.60 -15.11 1.59
C SER A 493 -8.28 -16.61 1.56
N TYR A 494 -9.07 -17.42 0.86
CA TYR A 494 -8.87 -18.88 0.82
C TYR A 494 -8.27 -19.40 -0.48
N ARG A 495 -8.58 -18.77 -1.62
CA ARG A 495 -8.26 -19.25 -2.97
C ARG A 495 -7.40 -18.28 -3.80
N GLY A 496 -7.06 -17.10 -3.27
CA GLY A 496 -6.08 -16.23 -3.90
C GLY A 496 -4.69 -16.89 -3.89
N ARG A 497 -3.91 -16.71 -4.96
CA ARG A 497 -2.51 -17.14 -4.97
C ARG A 497 -1.76 -16.38 -3.90
N VAL A 498 -0.95 -17.10 -3.11
CA VAL A 498 -0.07 -16.47 -2.11
C VAL A 498 0.97 -15.67 -2.86
N HIS A 499 1.12 -14.41 -2.49
CA HIS A 499 2.20 -13.58 -3.00
C HIS A 499 3.43 -13.90 -2.14
N GLU A 500 4.53 -14.40 -2.72
CA GLU A 500 5.83 -14.37 -2.04
C GLU A 500 6.10 -12.89 -1.74
N LEU A 501 6.16 -12.51 -0.46
CA LEU A 501 6.52 -11.15 -0.09
C LEU A 501 7.94 -10.89 -0.63
N SER A 502 8.05 -10.27 -1.79
CA SER A 502 9.23 -9.49 -2.10
C SER A 502 9.26 -8.36 -1.07
N SER A 503 10.33 -8.32 -0.27
CA SER A 503 10.62 -7.32 0.77
C SER A 503 10.66 -5.86 0.28
N GLU A 504 10.41 -5.63 -1.01
CA GLU A 504 10.38 -4.31 -1.62
C GLU A 504 8.98 -4.04 -2.20
N ILE A 505 8.11 -3.42 -1.40
CA ILE A 505 7.01 -2.62 -1.94
C ILE A 505 7.32 -1.18 -1.53
N PRO A 506 7.69 -0.29 -2.47
CA PRO A 506 8.01 1.10 -2.16
C PRO A 506 6.78 1.78 -1.60
N SER A 507 6.92 2.46 -0.47
CA SER A 507 5.80 3.24 0.07
C SER A 507 5.52 4.45 -0.85
N PRO A 508 4.26 4.80 -1.09
CA PRO A 508 3.90 5.93 -1.95
C PRO A 508 4.34 7.30 -1.36
N GLU A 509 4.71 7.34 -0.07
CA GLU A 509 5.34 8.52 0.55
C GLU A 509 6.87 8.50 0.47
N VAL A 510 7.54 7.33 0.49
CA VAL A 510 9.00 7.20 0.32
C VAL A 510 9.43 7.46 -1.13
N GLU A 511 8.55 7.24 -2.12
CA GLU A 511 8.77 7.72 -3.50
C GLU A 511 8.69 9.25 -3.66
N VAL A 512 8.20 9.98 -2.66
CA VAL A 512 8.32 11.45 -2.65
C VAL A 512 9.74 11.89 -2.30
N PHE A 513 10.51 11.06 -1.59
CA PHE A 513 11.93 11.31 -1.34
C PHE A 513 12.85 10.77 -2.44
N ARG A 514 12.43 9.75 -3.20
CA ARG A 514 13.08 9.36 -4.47
C ARG A 514 12.24 9.77 -5.67
N GLN A 515 12.21 11.07 -5.97
CA GLN A 515 11.56 11.53 -7.19
C GLN A 515 12.38 11.14 -8.42
N GLN A 516 11.99 10.05 -9.10
CA GLN A 516 12.33 9.84 -10.51
C GLN A 516 11.79 11.03 -11.35
N ILE A 517 12.69 11.93 -11.77
CA ILE A 517 12.37 13.01 -12.70
C ILE A 517 12.39 12.40 -14.12
N PRO A 518 11.28 12.46 -14.88
CA PRO A 518 11.28 11.94 -16.25
C PRO A 518 12.31 12.71 -17.11
N ALA A 519 13.02 12.03 -18.01
CA ALA A 519 13.91 12.70 -18.95
C ALA A 519 13.11 13.72 -19.81
N GLY A 520 13.54 14.99 -19.82
CA GLY A 520 12.83 16.05 -20.55
C GLY A 520 13.17 17.46 -20.07
N ARG A 521 12.57 18.46 -20.72
CA ARG A 521 12.75 19.88 -20.37
C ARG A 521 11.78 20.24 -19.23
N HIS A 522 12.31 20.49 -18.04
CA HIS A 522 11.53 20.90 -16.87
C HIS A 522 11.65 22.41 -16.63
N THR A 523 10.65 22.98 -15.94
CA THR A 523 10.72 24.37 -15.46
C THR A 523 10.87 24.37 -13.95
N MET A 524 11.48 25.43 -13.39
CA MET A 524 11.54 25.64 -11.92
C MET A 524 10.15 25.57 -11.26
N ARG A 525 9.11 26.08 -11.94
CA ARG A 525 7.72 25.96 -11.50
C ARG A 525 7.23 24.52 -11.46
N GLY A 526 7.69 23.68 -12.40
CA GLY A 526 7.46 22.24 -12.43
C GLY A 526 8.03 21.54 -11.19
N PHE A 527 9.28 21.84 -10.84
CA PHE A 527 9.93 21.28 -9.64
C PHE A 527 9.26 21.73 -8.33
N LEU A 528 8.91 23.01 -8.21
CA LEU A 528 8.13 23.52 -7.06
C LEU A 528 6.75 22.86 -6.97
N SER A 529 6.09 22.60 -8.10
CA SER A 529 4.80 21.89 -8.12
C SER A 529 4.90 20.40 -7.76
N MET A 530 6.10 19.81 -7.83
CA MET A 530 6.40 18.46 -7.36
C MET A 530 6.70 18.44 -5.84
N GLY A 531 6.69 19.60 -5.18
CA GLY A 531 6.95 19.72 -3.74
C GLY A 531 8.43 19.83 -3.38
N LEU A 532 9.30 20.08 -4.36
CA LEU A 532 10.71 20.40 -4.11
C LEU A 532 10.81 21.86 -3.64
N SER A 533 11.66 22.13 -2.64
CA SER A 533 12.00 23.50 -2.19
C SER A 533 13.07 24.10 -3.11
N LEU A 534 13.32 25.40 -2.97
CA LEU A 534 14.52 26.04 -3.53
C LEU A 534 15.81 25.44 -2.95
N ASP A 535 15.73 24.82 -1.76
CA ASP A 535 16.85 24.21 -1.06
C ASP A 535 17.04 22.73 -1.42
N THR A 536 16.23 22.18 -2.33
CA THR A 536 16.34 20.76 -2.73
C THR A 536 17.45 20.58 -3.77
N VAL A 537 18.50 19.85 -3.39
CA VAL A 537 19.64 19.51 -4.27
C VAL A 537 19.25 18.35 -5.20
N LEU A 538 19.53 18.50 -6.49
CA LEU A 538 19.28 17.48 -7.52
C LEU A 538 20.61 16.79 -7.88
N ASP A 539 20.77 15.51 -7.55
CA ASP A 539 21.97 14.74 -7.94
C ASP A 539 21.70 13.85 -9.15
N PHE A 540 22.30 14.25 -10.28
CA PHE A 540 22.27 13.50 -11.53
C PHE A 540 23.41 12.49 -11.56
N ASN A 541 23.32 11.40 -10.80
CA ASN A 541 24.35 10.36 -10.85
C ASN A 541 24.15 9.45 -12.08
N PRO A 542 25.03 9.49 -13.10
CA PRO A 542 24.87 8.71 -14.33
C PRO A 542 25.17 7.21 -14.16
N LYS A 543 25.58 6.73 -12.97
CA LYS A 543 25.98 5.34 -12.73
C LYS A 543 24.93 4.46 -12.06
N ALA A 544 23.79 5.01 -11.65
CA ALA A 544 22.71 4.19 -11.14
C ALA A 544 22.04 3.46 -12.33
N ALA A 545 22.10 2.13 -12.33
CA ALA A 545 21.67 1.29 -13.46
C ALA A 545 20.29 1.71 -14.00
N LEU A 546 20.21 1.95 -15.32
CA LEU A 546 18.94 2.22 -15.99
C LEU A 546 17.98 1.05 -15.73
N PRO A 547 16.77 1.27 -15.19
CA PRO A 547 15.73 0.25 -15.23
C PRO A 547 15.41 -0.09 -16.71
N PRO A 548 14.84 -1.28 -16.99
CA PRO A 548 14.53 -1.73 -18.36
C PRO A 548 13.58 -0.82 -19.15
N SER A 549 13.06 0.25 -18.52
CA SER A 549 12.19 1.28 -19.10
C SER A 549 12.93 2.48 -19.73
N GLY A 550 14.27 2.50 -19.77
CA GLY A 550 15.02 3.49 -20.55
C GLY A 550 14.98 4.94 -20.01
N ARG A 551 14.80 5.13 -18.71
CA ARG A 551 14.74 6.46 -18.06
C ARG A 551 15.97 6.71 -17.18
N SER A 552 16.57 7.90 -17.32
CA SER A 552 17.70 8.37 -16.50
C SER A 552 17.27 8.58 -15.03
N MET A 553 18.09 8.10 -14.09
CA MET A 553 17.85 8.22 -12.66
C MET A 553 18.46 9.51 -12.10
N VAL A 554 17.74 10.17 -11.19
CA VAL A 554 18.22 11.31 -10.39
C VAL A 554 17.92 10.95 -8.94
N ASN A 555 18.95 10.86 -8.11
CA ASN A 555 18.81 10.63 -6.68
C ASN A 555 18.77 11.99 -5.96
N ILE A 556 18.08 12.07 -4.83
CA ILE A 556 18.07 13.25 -3.96
C ILE A 556 18.65 12.78 -2.64
N ILE A 557 19.79 13.34 -2.23
CA ILE A 557 20.49 13.05 -0.97
C ILE A 557 20.61 14.38 -0.20
N SER A 558 20.37 14.34 1.11
CA SER A 558 20.62 15.46 2.04
C SER A 558 22.08 15.50 2.48
N GLU A 559 22.60 16.72 2.71
CA GLU A 559 24.03 17.09 2.74
C GLU A 559 24.93 16.53 3.87
N ASP A 560 24.50 15.60 4.73
CA ASP A 560 25.27 15.29 5.95
C ASP A 560 26.03 13.94 5.98
N ASP A 561 25.95 13.08 4.95
CA ASP A 561 26.60 11.75 4.99
C ASP A 561 27.53 11.52 3.78
N GLU A 562 28.70 12.18 3.72
CA GLU A 562 29.83 11.62 2.96
C GLU A 562 30.49 10.53 3.82
N GLU A 563 29.89 9.34 3.82
CA GLU A 563 30.50 8.15 4.43
C GLU A 563 31.77 7.73 3.64
N PRO A 564 32.85 7.31 4.32
CA PRO A 564 34.10 6.93 3.66
C PRO A 564 33.90 5.71 2.75
N PRO A 565 34.61 5.61 1.61
CA PRO A 565 34.46 4.49 0.68
C PRO A 565 34.79 3.14 1.35
N LEU A 566 33.99 2.11 1.07
CA LEU A 566 34.22 0.78 1.64
C LEU A 566 35.55 0.17 1.19
N ASP A 567 36.18 -0.55 2.11
CA ASP A 567 37.35 -1.37 1.84
C ASP A 567 36.99 -2.54 0.88
N PRO A 568 37.80 -2.82 -0.15
CA PRO A 568 37.54 -3.89 -1.14
C PRO A 568 37.32 -5.28 -0.54
N GLU A 569 37.95 -5.57 0.59
CA GLU A 569 37.87 -6.84 1.31
C GLU A 569 36.49 -7.03 1.97
N LEU A 570 35.87 -5.95 2.45
CA LEU A 570 34.50 -5.98 2.99
C LEU A 570 33.46 -6.18 1.89
N VAL A 571 33.72 -5.63 0.71
CA VAL A 571 32.88 -5.86 -0.49
C VAL A 571 32.92 -7.32 -0.92
N GLN A 572 34.11 -7.94 -0.90
CA GLN A 572 34.26 -9.36 -1.21
C GLN A 572 33.56 -10.25 -0.18
N LEU A 573 33.64 -9.92 1.11
CA LEU A 573 32.89 -10.61 2.16
C LEU A 573 31.38 -10.54 1.91
N ALA A 574 30.84 -9.36 1.63
CA ALA A 574 29.42 -9.19 1.34
C ALA A 574 28.95 -9.97 0.10
N HIS A 575 29.78 -10.02 -0.95
CA HIS A 575 29.50 -10.82 -2.15
C HIS A 575 29.56 -12.33 -1.85
N SER A 576 30.47 -12.77 -0.99
CA SER A 576 30.60 -14.19 -0.62
C SER A 576 29.37 -14.72 0.11
N ILE A 577 28.75 -13.93 0.99
CA ILE A 577 27.54 -14.30 1.75
C ILE A 577 26.35 -14.51 0.81
N HIS A 578 26.20 -13.60 -0.16
CA HIS A 578 25.15 -13.72 -1.17
C HIS A 578 25.39 -14.94 -2.09
N PHE A 579 26.65 -15.27 -2.40
CA PHE A 579 27.03 -16.42 -3.22
C PHE A 579 26.83 -17.76 -2.50
N THR A 580 27.12 -17.84 -1.20
CA THR A 580 26.94 -19.05 -0.38
C THR A 580 25.49 -19.26 0.07
N ARG A 581 24.59 -18.30 -0.18
CA ARG A 581 23.20 -18.24 0.33
C ARG A 581 23.11 -18.33 1.85
N MET A 582 24.17 -17.97 2.55
CA MET A 582 24.16 -17.89 4.01
C MET A 582 23.46 -16.60 4.41
N SER A 583 22.66 -16.66 5.48
CA SER A 583 22.18 -15.43 6.13
C SER A 583 23.33 -14.74 6.87
N VAL A 584 23.22 -13.43 7.08
CA VAL A 584 24.19 -12.68 7.90
C VAL A 584 24.33 -13.29 9.29
N TYR A 585 23.22 -13.79 9.85
CA TYR A 585 23.19 -14.50 11.11
C TYR A 585 23.98 -15.82 11.08
N GLU A 586 23.86 -16.61 10.02
CA GLU A 586 24.62 -17.86 9.87
C GLU A 586 26.11 -17.60 9.69
N LEU A 587 26.49 -16.57 8.92
CA LEU A 587 27.89 -16.16 8.84
C LEU A 587 28.40 -15.75 10.22
N PHE A 588 27.70 -14.85 10.91
CA PHE A 588 28.12 -14.34 12.21
C PHE A 588 28.36 -15.49 13.20
N ARG A 589 27.43 -16.45 13.25
CA ARG A 589 27.56 -17.64 14.10
C ARG A 589 28.75 -18.53 13.71
N ASP A 590 29.09 -18.63 12.43
CA ASP A 590 30.22 -19.44 11.97
C ASP A 590 31.58 -18.73 12.20
N LEU A 591 31.56 -17.40 12.33
CA LEU A 591 32.71 -16.55 12.65
C LEU A 591 32.97 -16.46 14.17
N ASP A 592 31.91 -16.43 14.97
CA ASP A 592 31.95 -16.36 16.44
C ASP A 592 32.37 -17.72 17.02
N LEU A 593 33.67 -17.87 17.33
CA LEU A 593 34.25 -19.17 17.70
C LEU A 593 33.98 -19.52 19.16
N ASP A 594 33.83 -18.51 20.02
CA ASP A 594 33.60 -18.69 21.44
C ASP A 594 32.12 -18.49 21.86
N GLY A 595 31.28 -17.98 20.96
CA GLY A 595 29.83 -17.82 21.13
C GLY A 595 29.46 -16.64 22.03
N ASP A 596 30.35 -15.66 22.19
CA ASP A 596 30.14 -14.51 23.07
C ASP A 596 29.21 -13.43 22.48
N GLY A 597 28.81 -13.58 21.21
CA GLY A 597 27.92 -12.67 20.51
C GLY A 597 28.60 -11.43 19.93
N SER A 598 29.93 -11.42 19.85
CA SER A 598 30.74 -10.35 19.26
C SER A 598 31.95 -10.93 18.52
N LEU A 599 32.35 -10.33 17.40
CA LEU A 599 33.53 -10.78 16.67
C LEU A 599 34.76 -9.98 17.11
N THR A 600 35.72 -10.68 17.71
CA THR A 600 37.04 -10.08 18.00
C THR A 600 37.88 -9.93 16.73
N PRO A 601 38.93 -9.08 16.73
CA PRO A 601 39.83 -8.98 15.58
C PRO A 601 40.47 -10.30 15.14
N TYR A 602 40.71 -11.18 16.11
CA TYR A 602 41.24 -12.49 15.83
C TYR A 602 40.22 -13.37 15.09
N GLU A 603 38.96 -13.40 15.54
CA GLU A 603 37.89 -14.21 14.95
C GLU A 603 37.48 -13.71 13.57
N PHE A 604 37.37 -12.38 13.41
CA PHE A 604 37.09 -11.79 12.11
C PHE A 604 38.18 -12.14 11.08
N ARG A 605 39.46 -12.11 11.48
CA ARG A 605 40.59 -12.52 10.62
C ARG A 605 40.55 -14.00 10.25
N GLU A 606 40.36 -14.88 11.23
CA GLU A 606 40.22 -16.32 10.98
C GLU A 606 39.04 -16.63 10.06
N GLY A 607 37.95 -15.89 10.22
CA GLY A 607 36.79 -15.88 9.34
C GLY A 607 37.10 -15.59 7.89
N MET A 608 37.73 -14.43 7.66
CA MET A 608 38.11 -13.98 6.32
C MET A 608 39.07 -14.96 5.64
N MET A 609 39.99 -15.58 6.39
CA MET A 609 40.90 -16.61 5.88
C MET A 609 40.16 -17.91 5.52
N ARG A 610 39.17 -18.33 6.31
CA ARG A 610 38.35 -19.53 6.00
C ARG A 610 37.50 -19.36 4.76
N MET A 611 37.12 -18.13 4.43
CA MET A 611 36.31 -17.79 3.26
C MET A 611 37.13 -17.49 2.00
N ASP A 612 38.47 -17.63 2.05
CA ASP A 612 39.40 -17.40 0.93
C ASP A 612 39.33 -15.96 0.35
N ILE A 613 39.04 -14.97 1.21
CA ILE A 613 38.82 -13.57 0.79
C ILE A 613 40.13 -12.77 0.70
N ASP A 614 41.08 -12.96 1.64
CA ASP A 614 42.50 -12.55 1.51
C ASP A 614 43.34 -12.99 2.74
N ASP A 615 44.69 -13.04 2.61
CA ASP A 615 45.60 -13.25 3.75
C ASP A 615 45.96 -11.90 4.41
N LEU A 616 45.06 -11.44 5.30
CA LEU A 616 45.18 -10.14 5.96
C LEU A 616 46.28 -10.13 7.02
N ALA A 617 47.18 -9.14 6.95
CA ALA A 617 48.14 -8.87 8.01
C ALA A 617 47.43 -8.26 9.24
N PRO A 618 47.99 -8.39 10.47
CA PRO A 618 47.33 -7.91 11.69
C PRO A 618 46.90 -6.44 11.65
N GLY A 619 47.69 -5.56 11.01
CA GLY A 619 47.37 -4.14 10.90
C GLY A 619 46.24 -3.80 9.93
N ASP A 620 45.96 -4.68 8.96
CA ASP A 620 44.87 -4.49 7.99
C ASP A 620 43.52 -4.86 8.61
N VAL A 621 43.50 -5.88 9.47
CA VAL A 621 42.30 -6.30 10.22
C VAL A 621 41.79 -5.19 11.14
N ASP A 622 42.70 -4.50 11.84
CA ASP A 622 42.33 -3.36 12.68
C ASP A 622 41.71 -2.21 11.87
N ARG A 623 42.10 -2.06 10.59
CA ARG A 623 41.49 -1.06 9.68
C ARG A 623 40.06 -1.47 9.33
N LEU A 624 39.87 -2.73 8.94
CA LEU A 624 38.56 -3.27 8.56
C LEU A 624 37.57 -3.21 9.73
N ILE A 625 38.01 -3.53 10.94
CA ILE A 625 37.15 -3.48 12.13
C ILE A 625 36.73 -2.04 12.43
N ARG A 626 37.66 -1.08 12.39
CA ARG A 626 37.33 0.34 12.56
C ARG A 626 36.35 0.87 11.49
N ALA A 627 36.26 0.22 10.34
CA ALA A 627 35.32 0.60 9.28
C ALA A 627 33.91 0.03 9.50
N VAL A 628 33.77 -1.00 10.35
CA VAL A 628 32.50 -1.70 10.63
C VAL A 628 31.96 -1.39 12.03
N ASP A 629 32.86 -1.22 13.01
CA ASP A 629 32.57 -0.87 14.40
C ASP A 629 31.99 0.55 14.49
N ILE A 630 30.66 0.64 14.64
CA ILE A 630 29.92 1.90 14.70
C ILE A 630 29.97 2.48 16.12
N ASN A 631 29.99 1.60 17.12
CA ASN A 631 29.88 1.99 18.52
C ASN A 631 31.24 2.31 19.19
N GLY A 632 32.35 1.93 18.55
CA GLY A 632 33.73 2.21 18.92
C GLY A 632 34.32 1.31 20.02
N ASP A 633 33.77 0.11 20.23
CA ASP A 633 34.20 -0.83 21.27
C ASP A 633 35.35 -1.77 20.83
N GLY A 634 35.76 -1.71 19.56
CA GLY A 634 36.82 -2.51 18.98
C GLY A 634 36.43 -3.94 18.63
N ARG A 635 35.14 -4.26 18.63
CA ARG A 635 34.55 -5.54 18.21
C ARG A 635 33.48 -5.27 17.15
N ILE A 636 32.94 -6.34 16.55
CA ILE A 636 31.83 -6.24 15.58
C ILE A 636 30.65 -7.04 16.10
N ASP A 637 29.50 -6.40 16.31
CA ASP A 637 28.25 -7.08 16.63
C ASP A 637 27.42 -7.45 15.38
N LEU A 638 26.38 -8.27 15.57
CA LEU A 638 25.53 -8.73 14.46
C LEU A 638 24.84 -7.57 13.71
N PRO A 639 24.26 -6.56 14.38
CA PRO A 639 23.75 -5.36 13.72
C PRO A 639 24.79 -4.62 12.87
N GLU A 640 26.01 -4.41 13.38
CA GLU A 640 27.09 -3.73 12.67
C GLU A 640 27.52 -4.50 11.42
N LEU A 641 27.62 -5.82 11.52
CA LEU A 641 27.93 -6.69 10.38
C LEU A 641 26.83 -6.62 9.30
N ASP A 642 25.54 -6.64 9.69
CA ASP A 642 24.39 -6.57 8.77
C ASP A 642 24.32 -5.23 8.03
N ILE A 643 24.60 -4.13 8.74
CA ILE A 643 24.69 -2.79 8.16
C ILE A 643 25.81 -2.73 7.11
N MET A 644 27.00 -3.25 7.43
CA MET A 644 28.13 -3.27 6.49
C MET A 644 27.82 -4.08 5.24
N ILE A 645 27.27 -5.28 5.37
CA ILE A 645 26.94 -6.15 4.22
C ILE A 645 25.87 -5.51 3.34
N SER A 646 24.84 -4.95 3.97
CA SER A 646 23.76 -4.23 3.28
C SER A 646 24.28 -3.00 2.52
N ARG A 647 25.28 -2.31 3.07
CA ARG A 647 25.94 -1.17 2.43
C ARG A 647 26.82 -1.61 1.26
N ALA A 648 27.64 -2.64 1.46
CA ALA A 648 28.50 -3.20 0.41
C ALA A 648 27.71 -3.69 -0.81
N LEU A 649 26.59 -4.39 -0.61
CA LEU A 649 25.72 -4.85 -1.70
C LEU A 649 25.01 -3.72 -2.44
N ARG A 650 24.79 -2.57 -1.78
CA ARG A 650 24.16 -1.38 -2.36
C ARG A 650 25.16 -0.57 -3.20
N GLU A 651 26.37 -0.36 -2.71
CA GLU A 651 27.42 0.41 -3.38
C GLU A 651 28.10 -0.38 -4.51
N HIS A 652 28.20 -1.70 -4.35
CA HIS A 652 28.79 -2.63 -5.32
C HIS A 652 27.78 -3.73 -5.71
N PRO A 653 26.75 -3.41 -6.50
CA PRO A 653 25.77 -4.38 -6.95
C PRO A 653 26.42 -5.46 -7.82
N LEU A 654 25.92 -6.69 -7.67
CA LEU A 654 26.40 -7.86 -8.41
C LEU A 654 26.21 -7.66 -9.93
N ASP A 655 27.27 -7.86 -10.72
CA ASP A 655 27.22 -7.75 -12.18
C ASP A 655 26.30 -8.86 -12.76
N ALA A 656 25.06 -8.50 -13.08
CA ALA A 656 24.00 -9.43 -13.48
C ALA A 656 24.35 -10.39 -14.64
N GLU A 657 25.22 -9.99 -15.57
CA GLU A 657 25.66 -10.86 -16.68
C GLU A 657 26.76 -11.86 -16.26
N GLN A 658 27.59 -11.49 -15.29
CA GLN A 658 28.65 -12.34 -14.77
C GLN A 658 28.06 -13.35 -13.75
N ASP A 659 27.10 -12.90 -12.95
CA ASP A 659 26.33 -13.71 -12.00
C ASP A 659 25.36 -14.67 -12.69
N MET A 660 24.64 -14.28 -13.74
CA MET A 660 23.75 -15.19 -14.48
C MET A 660 24.52 -16.37 -15.10
N ARG A 661 25.78 -16.14 -15.52
CA ARG A 661 26.67 -17.18 -16.06
C ARG A 661 27.31 -18.04 -14.97
N LEU A 662 27.70 -17.45 -13.85
CA LEU A 662 28.20 -18.18 -12.66
C LEU A 662 27.10 -19.01 -11.99
N MET A 663 25.89 -18.46 -11.83
CA MET A 663 24.71 -19.16 -11.31
C MET A 663 24.31 -20.33 -12.22
N SER A 664 24.29 -20.15 -13.55
CA SER A 664 24.05 -21.23 -14.51
C SER A 664 25.08 -22.35 -14.38
N ARG A 665 26.36 -21.98 -14.21
CA ARG A 665 27.45 -22.95 -14.01
C ARG A 665 27.34 -23.71 -12.69
N THR A 666 27.15 -23.03 -11.56
CA THR A 666 27.07 -23.66 -10.24
C THR A 666 25.82 -24.55 -10.14
N GLN A 667 24.69 -24.13 -10.72
CA GLN A 667 23.49 -24.95 -10.80
C GLN A 667 23.71 -26.22 -11.64
N MET A 668 24.38 -26.13 -12.79
CA MET A 668 24.72 -27.29 -13.61
C MET A 668 25.73 -28.23 -12.91
N GLU A 669 26.75 -27.69 -12.24
CA GLU A 669 27.74 -28.50 -11.49
C GLU A 669 27.07 -29.26 -10.32
N ASN A 670 26.15 -28.62 -9.61
CA ASN A 670 25.37 -29.30 -8.55
C ASN A 670 24.41 -30.34 -9.13
N ARG A 671 23.75 -30.04 -10.25
CA ARG A 671 22.85 -31.00 -10.92
C ARG A 671 23.60 -32.25 -11.39
N ILE A 672 24.79 -32.10 -11.94
CA ILE A 672 25.66 -33.23 -12.34
C ILE A 672 25.99 -34.10 -11.12
N LYS A 673 26.40 -33.51 -9.99
CA LYS A 673 26.67 -34.28 -8.77
C LYS A 673 25.45 -35.07 -8.29
N THR A 674 24.26 -34.44 -8.29
CA THR A 674 23.02 -35.13 -7.89
C THR A 674 22.67 -36.27 -8.85
N LEU A 675 22.81 -36.06 -10.16
CA LEU A 675 22.53 -37.07 -11.17
C LEU A 675 23.52 -38.25 -11.09
N GLU A 676 24.80 -38.00 -10.76
CA GLU A 676 25.79 -39.06 -10.53
C GLU A 676 25.45 -39.91 -9.29
N GLU A 677 24.97 -39.29 -8.22
CA GLU A 677 24.52 -39.99 -7.01
C GLU A 677 23.25 -40.82 -7.26
N GLU A 678 22.25 -40.24 -7.94
CA GLU A 678 21.00 -40.92 -8.33
C GLU A 678 21.28 -42.11 -9.25
N ARG A 679 22.16 -41.94 -10.24
CA ARG A 679 22.59 -43.01 -11.14
C ARG A 679 23.27 -44.14 -10.37
N LYS A 680 24.20 -43.82 -9.47
CA LYS A 680 24.93 -44.83 -8.67
C LYS A 680 24.00 -45.61 -7.74
N SER A 681 23.02 -44.94 -7.13
CA SER A 681 21.98 -45.57 -6.31
C SER A 681 21.13 -46.54 -7.12
N THR A 682 20.69 -46.11 -8.32
CA THR A 682 19.89 -46.92 -9.25
C THR A 682 20.65 -48.15 -9.75
N GLU A 683 21.93 -48.00 -10.09
CA GLU A 683 22.81 -49.13 -10.45
C GLU A 683 22.94 -50.15 -9.31
N GLN A 684 23.12 -49.68 -8.08
CA GLN A 684 23.17 -50.57 -6.91
C GLN A 684 21.86 -51.33 -6.73
N ARG A 685 20.71 -50.67 -6.87
CA ARG A 685 19.40 -51.32 -6.77
C ARG A 685 19.17 -52.36 -7.87
N LEU A 686 19.63 -52.09 -9.08
CA LEU A 686 19.61 -53.06 -10.18
C LEU A 686 20.45 -54.31 -9.86
N THR A 687 21.60 -54.16 -9.19
CA THR A 687 22.40 -55.33 -8.77
C THR A 687 21.72 -56.16 -7.68
N THR A 688 21.03 -55.52 -6.73
CA THR A 688 20.29 -56.23 -5.66
C THR A 688 19.08 -56.97 -6.23
N LEU A 689 18.28 -56.30 -7.05
CA LEU A 689 17.13 -56.91 -7.72
C LEU A 689 17.57 -58.07 -8.64
N GLY A 690 18.70 -57.95 -9.32
CA GLY A 690 19.27 -59.05 -10.11
C GLY A 690 19.63 -60.28 -9.27
N ALA A 691 20.15 -60.10 -8.06
CA ALA A 691 20.43 -61.19 -7.13
C ALA A 691 19.14 -61.83 -6.58
N GLU A 692 18.15 -61.02 -6.25
CA GLU A 692 16.82 -61.47 -5.79
C GLU A 692 16.09 -62.26 -6.87
N GLN A 693 16.09 -61.77 -8.12
CA GLN A 693 15.49 -62.44 -9.26
C GLN A 693 16.12 -63.82 -9.48
N LYS A 694 17.45 -63.92 -9.36
CA LYS A 694 18.17 -65.19 -9.48
C LYS A 694 17.78 -66.16 -8.35
N SER A 695 17.64 -65.66 -7.13
CA SER A 695 17.18 -66.43 -5.97
C SER A 695 15.74 -66.93 -6.14
N ALA A 696 14.83 -66.07 -6.60
CA ALA A 696 13.44 -66.40 -6.88
C ALA A 696 13.32 -67.46 -7.99
N LYS A 697 14.03 -67.28 -9.12
CA LYS A 697 14.07 -68.28 -10.21
C LYS A 697 14.61 -69.64 -9.74
N ASN A 698 15.58 -69.66 -8.83
CA ASN A 698 16.09 -70.91 -8.26
C ASN A 698 15.03 -71.58 -7.36
N LYS A 699 14.30 -70.83 -6.54
CA LYS A 699 13.18 -71.37 -5.73
C LYS A 699 12.07 -71.95 -6.61
N VAL A 700 11.71 -71.27 -7.70
CA VAL A 700 10.71 -71.79 -8.66
C VAL A 700 11.17 -73.14 -9.22
N LYS A 701 12.42 -73.25 -9.71
CA LYS A 701 12.98 -74.51 -10.21
C LYS A 701 12.97 -75.63 -9.17
N GLU A 702 13.27 -75.32 -7.91
CA GLU A 702 13.27 -76.30 -6.83
C GLU A 702 11.85 -76.81 -6.53
N LEU A 703 10.86 -75.91 -6.47
CA LEU A 703 9.46 -76.25 -6.21
C LEU A 703 8.84 -77.02 -7.38
N GLU A 704 9.15 -76.66 -8.62
CA GLU A 704 8.72 -77.41 -9.81
C GLU A 704 9.28 -78.84 -9.83
N LYS A 705 10.54 -79.02 -9.42
CA LYS A 705 11.14 -80.35 -9.29
C LYS A 705 10.48 -81.18 -8.20
N LYS A 706 10.13 -80.56 -7.06
CA LYS A 706 9.37 -81.21 -5.97
C LYS A 706 7.97 -81.60 -6.42
N LEU A 707 7.31 -80.76 -7.22
CA LEU A 707 5.99 -81.05 -7.79
C LEU A 707 6.04 -82.21 -8.79
N ALA A 708 7.07 -82.27 -9.64
CA ALA A 708 7.24 -83.33 -10.64
C ALA A 708 7.56 -84.71 -10.05
N THR A 709 8.01 -84.78 -8.79
CA THR A 709 8.40 -86.03 -8.10
C THR A 709 7.34 -86.53 -7.11
N ALA A 710 6.23 -85.83 -6.94
CA ALA A 710 5.14 -86.22 -6.04
C ALA A 710 4.18 -87.22 -6.71
N ASP A 711 4.07 -88.43 -6.15
CA ASP A 711 3.20 -89.52 -6.65
C ASP A 711 1.77 -89.46 -6.02
N SER A 712 0.75 -89.81 -6.80
CA SER A 712 -0.67 -89.44 -6.57
C SER A 712 -1.55 -90.52 -5.93
N GLY A 713 -1.03 -91.21 -4.90
CA GLY A 713 -1.64 -92.43 -4.37
C GLY A 713 -2.80 -92.27 -3.35
N SER A 714 -2.86 -91.20 -2.55
CA SER A 714 -3.87 -91.03 -1.47
C SER A 714 -4.63 -89.69 -1.52
N LYS A 715 -5.85 -89.64 -0.96
CA LYS A 715 -6.64 -88.39 -0.81
C LYS A 715 -5.88 -87.31 -0.03
N LYS A 716 -5.06 -87.72 0.94
CA LYS A 716 -4.18 -86.82 1.72
C LYS A 716 -3.01 -86.28 0.87
N ASP A 717 -2.59 -87.02 -0.15
CA ASP A 717 -1.53 -86.62 -1.08
C ASP A 717 -2.05 -85.62 -2.13
N LYS A 718 -3.34 -85.68 -2.49
CA LYS A 718 -3.97 -84.71 -3.40
C LYS A 718 -4.03 -83.30 -2.80
N ASP A 719 -4.39 -83.18 -1.52
CA ASP A 719 -4.42 -81.88 -0.83
C ASP A 719 -3.00 -81.29 -0.65
N ALA A 720 -2.00 -82.16 -0.46
CA ALA A 720 -0.60 -81.76 -0.40
C ALA A 720 -0.07 -81.32 -1.77
N LEU A 721 -0.47 -82.00 -2.86
CA LEU A 721 -0.14 -81.62 -4.23
C LEU A 721 -0.78 -80.28 -4.63
N SER A 722 -2.04 -80.02 -4.26
CA SER A 722 -2.67 -78.73 -4.53
C SER A 722 -1.99 -77.59 -3.78
N ALA A 723 -1.62 -77.79 -2.51
CA ALA A 723 -0.89 -76.79 -1.74
C ALA A 723 0.52 -76.53 -2.31
N LEU A 724 1.17 -77.56 -2.87
CA LEU A 724 2.48 -77.42 -3.51
C LEU A 724 2.37 -76.68 -4.86
N SER A 725 1.32 -76.93 -5.64
CA SER A 725 1.03 -76.19 -6.87
C SER A 725 0.81 -74.71 -6.58
N THR A 726 0.01 -74.36 -5.56
CA THR A 726 -0.21 -72.97 -5.16
C THR A 726 1.09 -72.27 -4.80
N LYS A 727 2.01 -72.94 -4.08
CA LYS A 727 3.34 -72.38 -3.77
C LYS A 727 4.23 -72.18 -4.98
N VAL A 728 4.10 -73.01 -6.02
CA VAL A 728 4.82 -72.82 -7.30
C VAL A 728 4.28 -71.57 -8.00
N ASP A 729 2.97 -71.40 -8.05
CA ASP A 729 2.33 -70.23 -8.68
C ASP A 729 2.68 -68.94 -7.95
N GLU A 730 2.61 -68.92 -6.61
CA GLU A 730 3.05 -67.79 -5.77
C GLU A 730 4.53 -67.42 -6.04
N ALA A 731 5.42 -68.42 -6.13
CA ALA A 731 6.82 -68.20 -6.39
C ALA A 731 7.11 -67.67 -7.82
N LYS A 732 6.27 -68.05 -8.80
CA LYS A 732 6.35 -67.53 -10.18
C LYS A 732 5.93 -66.07 -10.24
N VAL A 733 4.80 -65.73 -9.60
CA VAL A 733 4.31 -64.35 -9.51
C VAL A 733 5.37 -63.45 -8.86
N ALA A 734 5.94 -63.87 -7.73
CA ALA A 734 7.00 -63.10 -7.07
C ALA A 734 8.25 -62.91 -7.95
N ALA A 735 8.61 -63.90 -8.79
CA ALA A 735 9.75 -63.78 -9.70
C ALA A 735 9.46 -62.84 -10.89
N GLU A 736 8.20 -62.76 -11.31
CA GLU A 736 7.72 -61.89 -12.39
C GLU A 736 7.57 -60.44 -11.92
N GLU A 737 7.08 -60.20 -10.69
CA GLU A 737 7.06 -58.88 -10.06
C GLU A 737 8.47 -58.26 -9.97
N ILE A 738 9.47 -59.03 -9.53
CA ILE A 738 10.86 -58.58 -9.49
C ILE A 738 11.38 -58.27 -10.90
N ALA A 739 10.97 -59.03 -11.92
CA ALA A 739 11.36 -58.77 -13.31
C ALA A 739 10.78 -57.45 -13.83
N THR A 740 9.51 -57.15 -13.51
CA THR A 740 8.88 -55.88 -13.88
C THR A 740 9.50 -54.69 -13.16
N GLU A 741 9.88 -54.83 -11.88
CA GLU A 741 10.59 -53.78 -11.14
C GLU A 741 11.98 -53.52 -11.77
N MET A 742 12.71 -54.57 -12.16
CA MET A 742 13.99 -54.43 -12.87
C MET A 742 13.88 -53.70 -14.21
N GLU A 743 12.83 -53.95 -15.01
CA GLU A 743 12.61 -53.23 -16.27
C GLU A 743 12.35 -51.74 -16.04
N SER A 744 11.59 -51.40 -14.99
CA SER A 744 11.35 -50.00 -14.62
C SER A 744 12.63 -49.27 -14.21
N GLU A 745 13.46 -49.90 -13.37
CA GLU A 745 14.73 -49.34 -12.90
C GLU A 745 15.77 -49.22 -14.05
N GLN A 746 15.75 -50.15 -15.03
CA GLN A 746 16.57 -50.02 -16.25
C GLN A 746 16.17 -48.81 -17.10
N SER A 747 14.87 -48.58 -17.27
CA SER A 747 14.38 -47.41 -18.00
C SER A 747 14.74 -46.09 -17.28
N SER A 748 14.65 -46.07 -15.95
CA SER A 748 15.09 -44.92 -15.14
C SER A 748 16.60 -44.67 -15.26
N LEU A 749 17.41 -45.73 -15.30
CA LEU A 749 18.86 -45.61 -15.47
C LEU A 749 19.26 -45.03 -16.83
N GLU A 750 18.59 -45.46 -17.91
CA GLU A 750 18.80 -44.88 -19.24
C GLU A 750 18.43 -43.40 -19.28
N GLY A 751 17.30 -43.01 -18.68
CA GLY A 751 16.89 -41.60 -18.58
C GLY A 751 17.91 -40.72 -17.84
N LEU A 752 18.41 -41.19 -16.69
CA LEU A 752 19.44 -40.49 -15.91
C LEU A 752 20.76 -40.34 -16.69
N SER A 753 21.15 -41.36 -17.48
CA SER A 753 22.37 -41.30 -18.28
C SER A 753 22.30 -40.23 -19.39
N VAL A 754 21.14 -40.09 -20.05
CA VAL A 754 20.92 -39.09 -21.09
C VAL A 754 20.93 -37.67 -20.53
N GLU A 755 20.28 -37.45 -19.38
CA GLU A 755 20.24 -36.13 -18.73
C GLU A 755 21.62 -35.71 -18.22
N LEU A 756 22.42 -36.65 -17.72
CA LEU A 756 23.79 -36.42 -17.29
C LEU A 756 24.69 -35.97 -18.45
N ASP A 757 24.61 -36.65 -19.60
CA ASP A 757 25.39 -36.31 -20.79
C ASP A 757 25.01 -34.93 -21.35
N ASP A 758 23.71 -34.60 -21.43
CA ASP A 758 23.23 -33.28 -21.88
C ASP A 758 23.71 -32.15 -20.97
N THR A 759 23.54 -32.33 -19.66
CA THR A 759 23.92 -31.33 -18.65
C THR A 759 25.43 -31.08 -18.64
N SER A 760 26.23 -32.15 -18.80
CA SER A 760 27.70 -32.08 -18.89
C SER A 760 28.17 -31.37 -20.17
N SER A 761 27.52 -31.62 -21.31
CA SER A 761 27.82 -30.91 -22.56
C SER A 761 27.56 -29.41 -22.43
N ARG A 762 26.40 -29.01 -21.89
CA ARG A 762 26.02 -27.60 -21.69
C ARG A 762 26.95 -26.87 -20.72
N LEU A 763 27.40 -27.55 -19.67
CA LEU A 763 28.40 -27.00 -18.73
C LEU A 763 29.73 -26.68 -19.44
N THR A 764 30.12 -27.51 -20.41
CA THR A 764 31.36 -27.31 -21.18
C THR A 764 31.26 -26.05 -22.04
N GLU A 765 30.14 -25.84 -22.72
CA GLU A 765 29.87 -24.63 -23.51
C GLU A 765 29.89 -23.35 -22.65
N VAL A 766 29.28 -23.41 -21.46
CA VAL A 766 29.29 -22.28 -20.50
C VAL A 766 30.72 -21.96 -20.04
N LYS A 767 31.55 -22.99 -19.76
CA LYS A 767 32.95 -22.81 -19.36
C LYS A 767 33.78 -22.16 -20.48
N GLU A 768 33.56 -22.52 -21.73
CA GLU A 768 34.23 -21.87 -22.87
C GLU A 768 33.80 -20.40 -23.03
N ALA A 769 32.50 -20.11 -22.94
CA ALA A 769 31.98 -18.74 -23.01
C ALA A 769 32.55 -17.84 -21.90
N MET A 770 32.72 -18.38 -20.68
CA MET A 770 33.35 -17.65 -19.56
C MET A 770 34.81 -17.29 -19.85
N LYS A 771 35.57 -18.21 -20.46
CA LYS A 771 36.98 -17.96 -20.82
C LYS A 771 37.11 -16.82 -21.82
N VAL A 772 36.21 -16.73 -22.79
CA VAL A 772 36.15 -15.64 -23.78
C VAL A 772 35.73 -14.30 -23.14
N ALA A 773 34.83 -14.31 -22.16
CA ALA A 773 34.45 -13.10 -21.45
C ALA A 773 35.60 -12.54 -20.59
N GLN A 774 36.37 -13.41 -19.93
CA GLN A 774 37.53 -13.01 -19.12
C GLN A 774 38.64 -12.36 -19.94
N THR A 775 38.93 -12.86 -21.15
CA THR A 775 39.91 -12.24 -22.03
C THR A 775 39.47 -10.85 -22.47
N LYS A 776 38.20 -10.67 -22.88
CA LYS A 776 37.65 -9.35 -23.22
C LYS A 776 37.72 -8.37 -22.04
N LYS A 777 37.43 -8.81 -20.81
CA LYS A 777 37.54 -7.98 -19.61
C LYS A 777 38.97 -7.48 -19.39
N LYS A 778 39.98 -8.34 -19.59
CA LYS A 778 41.40 -7.97 -19.49
C LYS A 778 41.80 -6.92 -20.51
N ASP A 779 41.32 -7.04 -21.75
CA ASP A 779 41.58 -6.08 -22.83
C ASP A 779 40.95 -4.70 -22.54
N VAL A 780 39.72 -4.69 -22.02
CA VAL A 780 39.02 -3.45 -21.60
C VAL A 780 39.75 -2.79 -20.43
N HIS A 781 40.22 -3.57 -19.45
CA HIS A 781 40.96 -3.03 -18.31
C HIS A 781 42.30 -2.40 -18.73
N ALA A 782 43.01 -3.03 -19.67
CA ALA A 782 44.22 -2.45 -20.26
C ALA A 782 43.94 -1.13 -21.00
N ALA A 783 42.84 -1.05 -21.76
CA ALA A 783 42.42 0.17 -22.43
C ALA A 783 42.05 1.29 -21.44
N MET A 784 41.40 0.94 -20.32
CA MET A 784 41.00 1.90 -19.29
C MET A 784 42.20 2.47 -18.52
N ASN A 785 43.21 1.64 -18.22
CA ASN A 785 44.46 2.09 -17.62
C ASN A 785 45.24 3.05 -18.55
N ASN A 786 45.24 2.78 -19.86
CA ASN A 786 45.82 3.70 -20.84
C ASN A 786 45.09 5.04 -20.85
N LEU A 787 43.75 5.05 -20.86
CA LEU A 787 42.95 6.29 -20.80
C LEU A 787 43.15 7.07 -19.49
N GLN A 788 43.24 6.39 -18.35
CA GLN A 788 43.57 7.05 -17.07
C GLN A 788 44.96 7.66 -17.09
N SER A 789 45.96 6.97 -17.64
CA SER A 789 47.31 7.51 -17.78
C SER A 789 47.35 8.75 -18.68
N GLU A 790 46.54 8.76 -19.74
CA GLU A 790 46.41 9.88 -20.67
C GLU A 790 45.67 11.07 -20.03
N ALA A 791 44.63 10.81 -19.23
CA ALA A 791 43.93 11.84 -18.46
C ALA A 791 44.83 12.50 -17.40
N VAL A 792 45.66 11.72 -16.70
CA VAL A 792 46.66 12.24 -15.75
C VAL A 792 47.68 13.11 -16.47
N ARG A 793 48.16 12.67 -17.64
CA ARG A 793 49.06 13.44 -18.47
C ARG A 793 48.42 14.76 -18.93
N LEU A 794 47.20 14.74 -19.47
CA LEU A 794 46.47 15.95 -19.88
C LEU A 794 46.23 16.91 -18.71
N LYS A 795 45.94 16.39 -17.51
CA LYS A 795 45.77 17.21 -16.30
C LYS A 795 47.09 17.87 -15.89
N SER A 796 48.21 17.18 -16.05
CA SER A 796 49.55 17.74 -15.80
C SER A 796 49.94 18.81 -16.84
N GLU A 797 49.60 18.58 -18.12
CA GLU A 797 49.82 19.55 -19.21
C GLU A 797 48.93 20.80 -19.02
N LEU A 798 47.68 20.63 -18.59
CA LEU A 798 46.77 21.72 -18.26
C LEU A 798 47.26 22.54 -17.06
N LYS A 799 47.80 21.88 -16.03
CA LYS A 799 48.40 22.55 -14.87
C LYS A 799 49.65 23.34 -15.27
N ALA A 800 50.53 22.76 -16.08
CA ALA A 800 51.70 23.45 -16.60
C ALA A 800 51.32 24.67 -17.47
N ALA A 801 50.28 24.55 -18.30
CA ALA A 801 49.74 25.66 -19.06
C ALA A 801 49.15 26.75 -18.15
N HIS A 802 48.41 26.36 -17.11
CA HIS A 802 47.83 27.27 -16.11
C HIS A 802 48.92 28.03 -15.33
N ASP A 803 49.98 27.34 -14.92
CA ASP A 803 51.11 27.96 -14.20
C ASP A 803 51.90 28.91 -15.12
N THR A 804 52.04 28.55 -16.41
CA THR A 804 52.66 29.42 -17.42
C THR A 804 51.83 30.69 -17.67
N ILE A 805 50.49 30.57 -17.76
CA ILE A 805 49.56 31.70 -17.89
C ILE A 805 49.63 32.60 -16.66
N THR A 806 49.72 32.02 -15.46
CA THR A 806 49.80 32.76 -14.19
C THR A 806 51.14 33.50 -14.04
N SER A 807 52.22 32.97 -14.64
CA SER A 807 53.56 33.59 -14.64
C SER A 807 53.72 34.77 -15.61
N LEU A 808 52.79 34.98 -16.54
CA LEU A 808 52.95 35.89 -17.68
C LEU A 808 52.21 37.23 -17.60
N GLY A 809 51.58 37.60 -16.49
CA GLY A 809 51.21 39.00 -16.27
C GLY A 809 49.89 39.21 -15.55
N GLY A 810 49.92 40.19 -14.66
CA GLY A 810 48.74 40.76 -14.03
C GLY A 810 47.88 41.59 -14.99
N GLU A 811 46.76 42.03 -14.41
CA GLU A 811 45.65 42.81 -14.98
C GLU A 811 44.54 41.98 -15.66
N GLN A 812 43.42 41.88 -14.94
CA GLN A 812 42.12 41.49 -15.50
C GLN A 812 41.65 42.54 -16.51
N PRO A 813 41.09 42.16 -17.68
CA PRO A 813 40.43 43.12 -18.55
C PRO A 813 38.95 43.25 -18.17
N THR A 814 38.59 44.43 -17.67
CA THR A 814 37.23 44.96 -17.68
C THR A 814 36.80 45.24 -19.13
N SER A 815 35.71 44.62 -19.58
CA SER A 815 35.11 44.89 -20.90
C SER A 815 34.37 46.23 -20.90
N THR A 816 34.99 47.29 -21.39
CA THR A 816 34.29 48.54 -21.75
C THR A 816 34.68 48.95 -23.17
N ILE A 817 33.69 49.05 -24.08
CA ILE A 817 33.89 49.51 -25.46
C ILE A 817 34.47 50.95 -25.42
N PRO A 818 35.58 51.25 -26.14
CA PRO A 818 36.21 52.57 -26.16
C PRO A 818 35.27 53.69 -26.59
N SER A 819 35.54 54.92 -26.16
CA SER A 819 34.71 56.09 -26.51
C SER A 819 34.83 56.48 -27.99
N GLU A 820 33.83 57.19 -28.54
CA GLU A 820 33.79 57.55 -29.97
C GLU A 820 35.03 58.35 -30.44
N GLU A 821 35.57 59.22 -29.57
CA GLU A 821 36.78 59.98 -29.86
C GLU A 821 38.04 59.10 -29.93
N GLU A 822 38.07 57.98 -29.21
CA GLU A 822 39.16 57.01 -29.23
C GLU A 822 39.06 56.08 -30.44
N LEU A 823 37.83 55.67 -30.81
CA LEU A 823 37.60 54.88 -32.02
C LEU A 823 38.07 55.62 -33.29
N LYS A 824 37.86 56.95 -33.37
CA LYS A 824 38.34 57.76 -34.51
C LYS A 824 39.86 57.79 -34.64
N LYS A 825 40.60 57.61 -33.54
CA LYS A 825 42.08 57.61 -33.52
C LYS A 825 42.69 56.27 -33.91
N LEU A 826 41.94 55.16 -33.82
CA LEU A 826 42.42 53.82 -34.15
C LEU A 826 42.68 53.62 -35.65
N LYS A 827 43.61 52.74 -36.03
CA LYS A 827 43.80 52.40 -37.44
C LYS A 827 42.64 51.51 -37.92
N LYS A 828 42.37 51.51 -39.23
CA LYS A 828 41.26 50.74 -39.81
C LYS A 828 41.36 49.24 -39.49
N SER A 829 42.58 48.68 -39.46
CA SER A 829 42.84 47.28 -39.07
C SER A 829 42.33 46.97 -37.66
N ASP A 830 42.55 47.89 -36.74
CA ASP A 830 42.28 47.69 -35.31
C ASP A 830 40.76 47.81 -35.06
N LEU A 831 40.10 48.74 -35.76
CA LEU A 831 38.64 48.83 -35.80
C LEU A 831 37.99 47.58 -36.42
N GLN A 832 38.61 46.98 -37.44
CA GLN A 832 38.11 45.74 -38.04
C GLN A 832 38.23 44.54 -37.09
N ALA A 833 39.32 44.47 -36.32
CA ALA A 833 39.52 43.45 -35.30
C ALA A 833 38.51 43.62 -34.16
N LEU A 834 38.31 44.85 -33.69
CA LEU A 834 37.35 45.17 -32.63
C LEU A 834 35.89 44.92 -33.07
N ALA A 835 35.54 45.24 -34.33
CA ALA A 835 34.24 44.89 -34.89
C ALA A 835 34.03 43.37 -34.91
N LYS A 836 35.02 42.59 -35.36
CA LYS A 836 34.93 41.11 -35.34
C LYS A 836 34.79 40.54 -33.94
N SER A 837 35.50 41.09 -32.94
CA SER A 837 35.36 40.61 -31.55
C SER A 837 34.01 40.95 -30.93
N LEU A 838 33.30 41.96 -31.45
CA LEU A 838 31.93 42.31 -31.06
C LEU A 838 30.87 41.68 -31.98
N GLU A 839 31.27 40.73 -32.84
CA GLU A 839 30.43 40.05 -33.83
C GLU A 839 29.76 40.99 -34.86
N LEU A 840 30.34 42.18 -35.08
CA LEU A 840 29.92 43.16 -36.07
C LEU A 840 30.61 42.98 -37.43
N SER A 841 29.95 43.45 -38.50
CA SER A 841 30.53 43.43 -39.84
C SER A 841 31.72 44.39 -39.96
N ALA A 842 32.90 43.80 -40.18
CA ALA A 842 34.19 44.50 -40.35
C ALA A 842 34.45 45.01 -41.79
N SER A 843 33.46 44.94 -42.70
CA SER A 843 33.60 45.45 -44.06
C SER A 843 33.10 46.90 -44.19
N GLY A 844 33.82 47.73 -44.95
CA GLY A 844 33.47 49.15 -45.18
C GLY A 844 34.65 50.12 -45.07
N THR A 845 34.37 51.43 -45.10
CA THR A 845 35.35 52.49 -44.78
C THR A 845 35.55 52.59 -43.27
N LYS A 846 36.63 53.28 -42.84
CA LYS A 846 36.98 53.39 -41.42
C LYS A 846 35.85 54.02 -40.58
N ASP A 847 35.19 55.04 -41.14
CA ASP A 847 34.08 55.73 -40.46
C ASP A 847 32.85 54.84 -40.32
N GLN A 848 32.52 54.03 -41.34
CA GLN A 848 31.40 53.08 -41.29
C GLN A 848 31.57 51.99 -40.22
N ILE A 849 32.81 51.52 -40.01
CA ILE A 849 33.12 50.52 -38.98
C ILE A 849 33.05 51.15 -37.59
N THR A 850 33.55 52.39 -37.47
CA THR A 850 33.51 53.16 -36.22
C THR A 850 32.08 53.45 -35.79
N GLU A 851 31.21 53.85 -36.72
CA GLU A 851 29.79 54.10 -36.47
C GLU A 851 29.05 52.84 -36.01
N ARG A 852 29.34 51.67 -36.61
CA ARG A 852 28.75 50.39 -36.19
C ARG A 852 29.19 49.97 -34.79
N ILE A 853 30.48 50.12 -34.46
CA ILE A 853 30.98 49.81 -33.11
C ILE A 853 30.36 50.75 -32.08
N ASN A 854 30.23 52.04 -32.42
CA ASN A 854 29.65 53.03 -31.53
C ASN A 854 28.13 52.86 -31.37
N ALA A 855 27.42 52.31 -32.36
CA ALA A 855 26.00 51.98 -32.26
C ALA A 855 25.70 50.76 -31.38
N GLN A 856 26.72 49.92 -31.11
CA GLN A 856 26.60 48.76 -30.23
C GLN A 856 27.03 49.05 -28.78
N ARG A 857 27.66 50.21 -28.57
CA ARG A 857 27.84 50.81 -27.25
C ARG A 857 26.53 51.41 -26.78
#